data_AF-A0A3B9AKQ6-F1
#
_entry.id   AF-A0A3B9AKQ6-F1
#
_cell.length_a   1.000
_cell.length_b   1.000
_cell.length_c   1.000
_cell.angle_alpha   90.00
_cell.angle_beta   90.00
_cell.angle_gamma   90.00
#
_symmetry.space_group_name_H-M   'P 1'
#
loop_
_entity.id
_entity.type
_entity.pdbx_description
1 polymer ?
#
loop_
_entity_poly.entity_id
_entity_poly.type
_entity_poly.pdbx_seq_one_letter_code
_entity_poly.pdbx_strand_id
1 'polypeptide(L)'
;AVDQQGNPIPALQRFQSPEWGRVVPFALADSSKTVYQRNNSDWPVYHDPGPPAFLDTVDGGGDSEVYKWNHSLVAIWSSHLSTEDSVIWDISPATIGNTPWLPTTFQEYKDFYLLSGGGPSIGRPINPKTGQPYQPQWVPRGDYTRVLAQFWADGPNSETPPGHWFSILNKVMDHPEFVRKFNGAGPTLDTLEYDIKAYFTLGGALHDAAIAAWGIKGWYDGIRPISALRYMADRGQSSNPSDLSFDIAGIPLQPGFIELVKPGDPLAGSSGENIGKIKFFAWKGHDSIIDPATDVAGVGWILAERWWPVFRKSFVTPPFAGYISGHSTYSRAAAEAITLFTGDEYFPGGMGEFHIPANSGFLGVEKGPSVDVTLQWATYRDASDQTSLSRIWGGIHPPEDDIPGRKIGARVGIDAFAKAKQIFYTNDADMDGYTLEVDCDDANPGVYPGAPEICDGLDNNCYGISEEGRPVFTYFQDFDGDGFGDANAPLLTCQEQAPAGYVLNNMDCIDFNADSYPGASEICDGLDNDCNGDADDGLTFTIYYEDMDGDGFGTTTSQAPFCTPEPPAGFVANNLDCNDNDPNIHPEILEACDDIDNNCDGLIDEELTFISYYADADMDGFGSPSDTFSTCQGIIPVGFVGNTLDCDDSNAAVNPDGMEGNGPDGLDNDCNGLIDDFLDTREAALPISLFPNPVTDQLVVKFGQLTKPLSIQIIDMRGQLLQSVLVAANTSQTIIDFRTIPDGVYCLVVIIEDGLSINARRVVKI
;
A
#
# COMPACT_ATOMS: atom_id res chain seq x y z
N ALA A 1 -51.03 -40.92 12.10
CA ALA A 1 -49.63 -41.13 11.68
C ALA A 1 -48.81 -41.47 12.94
N VAL A 2 -47.49 -41.57 12.85
CA VAL A 2 -46.60 -41.45 14.02
C VAL A 2 -45.72 -40.21 13.89
N ASP A 3 -45.13 -39.76 15.00
CA ASP A 3 -44.05 -38.78 14.99
C ASP A 3 -42.65 -39.43 14.87
N GLN A 4 -41.63 -38.58 14.99
CA GLN A 4 -40.20 -38.92 14.93
C GLN A 4 -39.73 -39.81 16.09
N GLN A 5 -40.55 -40.03 17.12
CA GLN A 5 -40.27 -40.93 18.25
C GLN A 5 -41.26 -42.12 18.29
N GLY A 6 -42.06 -42.31 17.22
CA GLY A 6 -43.00 -43.42 17.08
C GLY A 6 -44.33 -43.22 17.81
N ASN A 7 -44.57 -42.08 18.44
CA ASN A 7 -45.83 -41.83 19.15
C ASN A 7 -46.98 -41.67 18.16
N PRO A 8 -48.17 -42.26 18.40
CA PRO A 8 -49.34 -42.04 17.55
C PRO A 8 -49.79 -40.57 17.54
N ILE A 9 -49.73 -39.93 16.37
CA ILE A 9 -50.24 -38.57 16.17
C ILE A 9 -51.58 -38.56 15.40
N PRO A 10 -52.45 -37.56 15.62
CA PRO A 10 -53.77 -37.48 14.97
C PRO A 10 -53.72 -37.53 13.43
N ALA A 11 -54.88 -37.74 12.81
CA ALA A 11 -54.99 -37.85 11.35
C ALA A 11 -54.55 -36.56 10.62
N LEU A 12 -54.72 -35.39 11.26
CA LEU A 12 -54.09 -34.13 10.86
C LEU A 12 -52.91 -33.86 11.81
N GLN A 13 -51.71 -33.68 11.24
CA GLN A 13 -50.53 -33.30 12.01
C GLN A 13 -50.71 -31.90 12.63
N ARG A 14 -50.12 -31.66 13.80
CA ARG A 14 -49.95 -30.32 14.38
C ARG A 14 -48.45 -29.99 14.39
N PHE A 15 -48.11 -28.73 14.16
CA PHE A 15 -46.74 -28.24 14.27
C PHE A 15 -46.19 -28.56 15.67
N GLN A 16 -45.12 -29.35 15.75
CA GLN A 16 -44.38 -29.61 16.99
C GLN A 16 -43.50 -28.42 17.38
N SER A 17 -43.79 -27.83 18.54
CA SER A 17 -43.00 -26.78 19.21
C SER A 17 -42.66 -25.54 18.36
N PRO A 18 -43.59 -24.91 17.61
CA PRO A 18 -43.30 -23.70 16.81
C PRO A 18 -42.71 -22.55 17.63
N GLU A 19 -42.97 -22.50 18.93
CA GLU A 19 -42.44 -21.50 19.87
C GLU A 19 -40.95 -21.67 20.25
N TRP A 20 -40.25 -22.72 19.78
CA TRP A 20 -38.89 -23.06 20.25
C TRP A 20 -37.84 -21.97 19.99
N GLY A 21 -38.04 -21.08 19.00
CA GLY A 21 -37.19 -19.89 18.80
C GLY A 21 -37.19 -18.91 19.98
N ARG A 22 -38.13 -19.04 20.94
CA ARG A 22 -38.20 -18.24 22.18
C ARG A 22 -37.37 -18.81 23.34
N VAL A 23 -36.70 -19.95 23.16
CA VAL A 23 -35.82 -20.53 24.19
C VAL A 23 -34.55 -19.68 24.31
N VAL A 24 -33.95 -19.65 25.50
CA VAL A 24 -32.70 -18.92 25.76
C VAL A 24 -31.55 -19.56 24.95
N PRO A 25 -30.82 -18.79 24.13
CA PRO A 25 -29.69 -19.31 23.37
C PRO A 25 -28.43 -19.49 24.23
N PHE A 26 -27.47 -20.22 23.68
CA PHE A 26 -26.14 -20.43 24.25
C PHE A 26 -25.14 -19.35 23.80
N ALA A 27 -25.11 -19.06 22.50
CA ALA A 27 -24.17 -18.17 21.83
C ALA A 27 -24.82 -17.15 20.88
N LEU A 28 -26.02 -17.43 20.33
CA LEU A 28 -26.73 -16.51 19.42
C LEU A 28 -26.84 -15.08 20.01
N ALA A 29 -26.19 -14.13 19.34
CA ALA A 29 -26.17 -12.75 19.77
C ALA A 29 -27.51 -12.03 19.48
N ASP A 30 -27.88 -11.09 20.36
CA ASP A 30 -29.07 -10.26 20.18
C ASP A 30 -29.02 -9.38 18.92
N SER A 31 -27.83 -9.17 18.33
CA SER A 31 -27.63 -8.50 17.05
C SER A 31 -28.06 -9.31 15.83
N SER A 32 -28.20 -10.64 15.92
CA SER A 32 -28.73 -11.48 14.82
C SER A 32 -30.24 -11.73 14.92
N LYS A 33 -30.91 -11.15 15.91
CA LYS A 33 -32.32 -11.42 16.27
C LYS A 33 -33.28 -10.35 15.74
N THR A 34 -34.08 -10.70 14.75
CA THR A 34 -35.29 -9.95 14.38
C THR A 34 -36.45 -10.37 15.28
N VAL A 35 -37.20 -9.44 15.87
CA VAL A 35 -38.40 -9.76 16.67
C VAL A 35 -39.66 -9.33 15.93
N TYR A 36 -40.40 -10.32 15.42
CA TYR A 36 -41.68 -10.11 14.76
C TYR A 36 -42.88 -10.19 15.72
N GLN A 37 -44.05 -9.74 15.27
CA GLN A 37 -45.30 -9.72 16.04
C GLN A 37 -46.43 -10.38 15.25
N ARG A 38 -47.12 -11.35 15.87
CA ARG A 38 -48.34 -11.97 15.33
C ARG A 38 -49.25 -12.41 16.47
N ASN A 39 -50.51 -11.98 16.43
CA ASN A 39 -51.53 -12.23 17.45
C ASN A 39 -51.12 -11.78 18.88
N ASN A 40 -50.51 -10.60 19.01
CA ASN A 40 -49.98 -10.05 20.27
C ASN A 40 -48.99 -11.00 20.95
N SER A 41 -48.07 -11.56 20.17
CA SER A 41 -47.03 -12.46 20.64
C SER A 41 -45.77 -12.27 19.81
N ASP A 42 -44.64 -12.14 20.51
CA ASP A 42 -43.30 -11.97 19.96
C ASP A 42 -42.81 -13.25 19.28
N TRP A 43 -42.19 -13.11 18.11
CA TRP A 43 -41.55 -14.18 17.35
C TRP A 43 -40.11 -13.77 17.07
N PRO A 44 -39.16 -14.09 17.97
CA PRO A 44 -37.73 -13.94 17.70
C PRO A 44 -37.29 -14.91 16.60
N VAL A 45 -36.60 -14.37 15.61
CA VAL A 45 -36.04 -15.06 14.45
C VAL A 45 -34.56 -14.68 14.37
N TYR A 46 -33.67 -15.66 14.59
CA TYR A 46 -32.22 -15.45 14.58
C TYR A 46 -31.62 -15.80 13.22
N HIS A 47 -30.68 -14.98 12.75
CA HIS A 47 -30.04 -15.05 11.43
C HIS A 47 -31.07 -15.13 10.28
N ASP A 48 -32.10 -14.29 10.38
CA ASP A 48 -33.25 -14.29 9.50
C ASP A 48 -32.88 -14.19 8.00
N PRO A 49 -33.21 -15.21 7.17
CA PRO A 49 -32.93 -15.20 5.74
C PRO A 49 -33.98 -14.41 4.93
N GLY A 50 -35.06 -13.94 5.55
CA GLY A 50 -36.23 -13.39 4.86
C GLY A 50 -37.29 -14.45 4.53
N PRO A 51 -38.40 -14.05 3.89
CA PRO A 51 -39.46 -14.98 3.51
C PRO A 51 -39.02 -15.93 2.38
N PRO A 52 -39.53 -17.18 2.35
CA PRO A 52 -39.43 -18.02 1.16
C PRO A 52 -40.25 -17.45 0.01
N ALA A 53 -39.90 -17.84 -1.21
CA ALA A 53 -40.66 -17.59 -2.42
C ALA A 53 -42.13 -18.00 -2.26
N PHE A 54 -43.02 -17.22 -2.87
CA PHE A 54 -44.46 -17.47 -2.87
C PHE A 54 -44.98 -17.76 -4.28
N LEU A 55 -46.07 -18.51 -4.35
CA LEU A 55 -46.84 -18.69 -5.59
C LEU A 55 -47.92 -17.61 -5.65
N ASP A 56 -47.78 -16.68 -6.58
CA ASP A 56 -48.90 -15.85 -7.00
C ASP A 56 -49.91 -16.72 -7.77
N THR A 57 -51.14 -16.74 -7.27
CA THR A 57 -52.25 -17.55 -7.81
C THR A 57 -53.22 -16.75 -8.66
N VAL A 58 -52.98 -15.46 -8.86
CA VAL A 58 -53.82 -14.53 -9.63
C VAL A 58 -53.14 -14.16 -10.95
N ASP A 59 -51.98 -13.52 -10.90
CA ASP A 59 -51.28 -13.01 -12.09
C ASP A 59 -50.01 -13.83 -12.44
N GLY A 60 -49.56 -14.70 -11.53
CA GLY A 60 -48.34 -15.50 -11.67
C GLY A 60 -47.03 -14.72 -11.55
N GLY A 61 -47.09 -13.51 -11.01
CA GLY A 61 -45.93 -12.64 -10.80
C GLY A 61 -45.12 -12.96 -9.55
N GLY A 62 -44.26 -12.03 -9.14
CA GLY A 62 -43.38 -12.18 -7.99
C GLY A 62 -42.47 -13.41 -8.11
N ASP A 63 -42.27 -14.11 -7.00
CA ASP A 63 -41.33 -15.24 -6.91
C ASP A 63 -41.91 -16.57 -7.46
N SER A 64 -42.97 -16.51 -8.26
CA SER A 64 -43.67 -17.69 -8.76
C SER A 64 -42.80 -18.63 -9.60
N GLU A 65 -41.83 -18.12 -10.38
CA GLU A 65 -40.86 -18.98 -11.09
C GLU A 65 -39.98 -19.75 -10.09
N VAL A 66 -39.49 -19.05 -9.06
CA VAL A 66 -38.63 -19.57 -8.00
C VAL A 66 -39.35 -20.69 -7.25
N TYR A 67 -40.55 -20.41 -6.74
CA TYR A 67 -41.40 -21.37 -6.02
C TYR A 67 -41.70 -22.61 -6.88
N LYS A 68 -42.07 -22.42 -8.15
CA LYS A 68 -42.38 -23.52 -9.08
C LYS A 68 -41.17 -24.39 -9.35
N TRP A 69 -40.01 -23.79 -9.64
CA TRP A 69 -38.77 -24.52 -9.89
C TRP A 69 -38.34 -25.32 -8.64
N ASN A 70 -38.30 -24.67 -7.48
CA ASN A 70 -37.91 -25.27 -6.20
C ASN A 70 -38.69 -26.53 -5.89
N HIS A 71 -40.01 -26.49 -6.04
CA HIS A 71 -40.87 -27.63 -5.79
C HIS A 71 -40.83 -28.68 -6.92
N SER A 72 -40.78 -28.26 -8.18
CA SER A 72 -40.72 -29.17 -9.33
C SER A 72 -39.45 -30.03 -9.32
N LEU A 73 -38.31 -29.49 -8.86
CA LEU A 73 -37.08 -30.25 -8.73
C LEU A 73 -37.22 -31.45 -7.76
N VAL A 74 -38.03 -31.32 -6.70
CA VAL A 74 -38.31 -32.42 -5.76
C VAL A 74 -39.05 -33.58 -6.45
N ALA A 75 -39.99 -33.28 -7.35
CA ALA A 75 -40.66 -34.28 -8.18
C ALA A 75 -39.69 -34.92 -9.19
N ILE A 76 -38.83 -34.12 -9.82
CA ILE A 76 -37.80 -34.58 -10.78
C ILE A 76 -36.80 -35.52 -10.10
N TRP A 77 -36.26 -35.15 -8.93
CA TRP A 77 -35.30 -35.98 -8.19
C TRP A 77 -35.91 -37.27 -7.63
N SER A 78 -37.24 -37.36 -7.51
CA SER A 78 -37.94 -38.61 -7.20
C SER A 78 -37.77 -39.67 -8.30
N SER A 79 -37.39 -39.29 -9.53
CA SER A 79 -37.00 -40.23 -10.60
C SER A 79 -35.64 -40.90 -10.36
N HIS A 80 -34.77 -40.30 -9.55
CA HIS A 80 -33.38 -40.74 -9.32
C HIS A 80 -33.29 -41.94 -8.37
N LEU A 81 -34.42 -42.32 -7.76
CA LEU A 81 -34.56 -43.43 -6.82
C LEU A 81 -34.64 -44.80 -7.51
N SER A 82 -34.45 -44.86 -8.85
CA SER A 82 -34.48 -46.08 -9.64
C SER A 82 -33.12 -46.78 -9.67
N THR A 83 -33.10 -48.09 -9.42
CA THR A 83 -31.92 -48.94 -9.73
C THR A 83 -31.89 -49.42 -11.18
N GLU A 84 -32.92 -49.11 -11.98
CA GLU A 84 -33.06 -49.57 -13.38
C GLU A 84 -32.56 -48.54 -14.40
N ASP A 85 -32.23 -47.31 -13.99
CA ASP A 85 -31.82 -46.22 -14.90
C ASP A 85 -30.39 -46.37 -15.46
N SER A 86 -29.66 -47.40 -15.02
CA SER A 86 -28.26 -47.69 -15.37
C SER A 86 -27.24 -46.59 -15.02
N VAL A 87 -27.61 -45.59 -14.21
CA VAL A 87 -26.68 -44.55 -13.75
C VAL A 87 -25.90 -45.08 -12.55
N ILE A 88 -24.57 -45.09 -12.68
CA ILE A 88 -23.63 -45.51 -11.63
C ILE A 88 -22.73 -44.31 -11.31
N TRP A 89 -22.51 -44.06 -10.02
CA TRP A 89 -21.63 -43.01 -9.51
C TRP A 89 -20.48 -43.62 -8.72
N ASP A 90 -19.29 -43.03 -8.81
CA ASP A 90 -18.31 -43.17 -7.74
C ASP A 90 -18.78 -42.30 -6.56
N ILE A 91 -19.08 -42.93 -5.44
CA ILE A 91 -19.55 -42.24 -4.22
C ILE A 91 -18.47 -42.10 -3.14
N SER A 92 -17.22 -42.48 -3.46
CA SER A 92 -16.08 -42.30 -2.56
C SER A 92 -15.64 -40.84 -2.47
N PRO A 93 -14.79 -40.48 -1.48
CA PRO A 93 -14.26 -39.12 -1.38
C PRO A 93 -13.37 -38.70 -2.55
N ALA A 94 -12.96 -39.61 -3.44
CA ALA A 94 -12.26 -39.27 -4.68
C ALA A 94 -13.11 -38.39 -5.62
N THR A 95 -14.44 -38.56 -5.58
CA THR A 95 -15.40 -37.87 -6.46
C THR A 95 -16.41 -37.02 -5.67
N ILE A 96 -16.86 -37.48 -4.49
CA ILE A 96 -17.84 -36.77 -3.66
C ILE A 96 -17.18 -36.09 -2.46
N GLY A 97 -17.32 -34.77 -2.36
CA GLY A 97 -16.92 -33.98 -1.20
C GLY A 97 -17.82 -32.76 -1.00
N ASN A 98 -17.48 -31.91 -0.04
CA ASN A 98 -18.22 -30.69 0.24
C ASN A 98 -18.26 -29.74 -0.96
N THR A 99 -19.23 -28.83 -0.93
CA THR A 99 -19.35 -27.79 -1.95
C THR A 99 -18.38 -26.64 -1.70
N PRO A 100 -17.81 -26.00 -2.75
CA PRO A 100 -16.93 -24.83 -2.62
C PRO A 100 -17.68 -23.51 -2.34
N TRP A 101 -18.97 -23.40 -2.66
CA TRP A 101 -19.75 -22.17 -2.50
C TRP A 101 -21.24 -22.48 -2.24
N LEU A 102 -22.04 -21.50 -1.81
CA LEU A 102 -23.47 -21.67 -1.52
C LEU A 102 -24.31 -20.56 -2.20
N PRO A 103 -25.29 -20.89 -3.08
CA PRO A 103 -25.95 -19.95 -3.97
C PRO A 103 -26.65 -18.79 -3.24
N THR A 104 -26.56 -17.61 -3.83
CA THR A 104 -27.15 -16.34 -3.37
C THR A 104 -28.27 -15.87 -4.30
N THR A 105 -28.11 -16.02 -5.61
CA THR A 105 -29.14 -15.68 -6.61
C THR A 105 -29.89 -16.91 -7.12
N PHE A 106 -31.11 -16.73 -7.62
CA PHE A 106 -31.90 -17.83 -8.19
C PHE A 106 -31.24 -18.50 -9.41
N GLN A 107 -30.38 -17.81 -10.15
CA GLN A 107 -29.60 -18.46 -11.21
C GLN A 107 -28.53 -19.39 -10.60
N GLU A 108 -27.79 -18.94 -9.59
CA GLU A 108 -26.85 -19.81 -8.88
C GLU A 108 -27.54 -21.03 -8.25
N TYR A 109 -28.79 -20.94 -7.78
CA TYR A 109 -29.55 -22.12 -7.34
C TYR A 109 -29.80 -23.12 -8.49
N LYS A 110 -30.12 -22.63 -9.69
CA LYS A 110 -30.31 -23.46 -10.90
C LYS A 110 -29.01 -24.11 -11.37
N ASP A 111 -27.88 -23.42 -11.18
CA ASP A 111 -26.55 -23.94 -11.52
C ASP A 111 -25.99 -24.89 -10.44
N PHE A 112 -26.41 -24.71 -9.17
CA PHE A 112 -26.03 -25.57 -8.05
C PHE A 112 -26.83 -26.89 -8.02
N TYR A 113 -28.15 -26.85 -8.20
CA TYR A 113 -29.00 -28.04 -8.03
C TYR A 113 -29.34 -28.67 -9.38
N LEU A 114 -28.51 -29.64 -9.78
CA LEU A 114 -28.55 -30.21 -11.13
C LEU A 114 -29.81 -31.06 -11.37
N LEU A 115 -30.36 -30.98 -12.59
CA LEU A 115 -31.45 -31.86 -13.05
C LEU A 115 -31.05 -33.35 -13.04
N SER A 116 -29.74 -33.67 -13.13
CA SER A 116 -29.19 -35.02 -12.98
C SER A 116 -29.10 -35.53 -11.54
N GLY A 117 -29.40 -34.68 -10.55
CA GLY A 117 -29.19 -34.96 -9.13
C GLY A 117 -27.84 -34.46 -8.63
N GLY A 118 -27.77 -34.14 -7.33
CA GLY A 118 -26.58 -33.60 -6.69
C GLY A 118 -26.35 -32.11 -6.99
N GLY A 119 -25.11 -31.67 -6.77
CA GLY A 119 -24.64 -30.31 -7.02
C GLY A 119 -23.11 -30.22 -6.95
N PRO A 120 -22.53 -29.00 -7.03
CA PRO A 120 -21.09 -28.78 -6.95
C PRO A 120 -20.45 -29.47 -5.75
N SER A 121 -19.50 -30.34 -6.04
CA SER A 121 -18.81 -31.24 -5.10
C SER A 121 -17.35 -31.31 -5.51
N ILE A 122 -16.42 -31.00 -4.60
CA ILE A 122 -14.99 -31.18 -4.83
C ILE A 122 -14.55 -32.49 -4.15
N GLY A 123 -14.40 -33.53 -4.96
CA GLY A 123 -13.71 -34.75 -4.55
C GLY A 123 -12.22 -34.49 -4.29
N ARG A 124 -11.63 -35.27 -3.39
CA ARG A 124 -10.23 -35.20 -2.97
C ARG A 124 -9.52 -36.45 -3.48
N PRO A 125 -8.52 -36.36 -4.38
CA PRO A 125 -7.90 -37.55 -4.97
C PRO A 125 -7.02 -38.34 -3.98
N ILE A 126 -6.54 -37.71 -2.91
CA ILE A 126 -5.60 -38.29 -1.93
C ILE A 126 -6.10 -38.00 -0.51
N ASN A 127 -6.03 -39.00 0.37
CA ASN A 127 -6.27 -38.87 1.80
C ASN A 127 -5.05 -38.20 2.47
N PRO A 128 -5.21 -37.03 3.12
CA PRO A 128 -4.08 -36.27 3.68
C PRO A 128 -3.45 -36.91 4.93
N LYS A 129 -4.14 -37.82 5.63
CA LYS A 129 -3.62 -38.52 6.82
C LYS A 129 -2.79 -39.75 6.46
N THR A 130 -3.10 -40.41 5.34
CA THR A 130 -2.41 -41.66 4.90
C THR A 130 -1.52 -41.50 3.67
N GLY A 131 -1.65 -40.39 2.93
CA GLY A 131 -0.95 -40.16 1.66
C GLY A 131 -1.37 -41.09 0.52
N GLN A 132 -2.43 -41.89 0.71
CA GLN A 132 -2.94 -42.85 -0.27
C GLN A 132 -4.14 -42.28 -1.06
N PRO A 133 -4.35 -42.68 -2.32
CA PRO A 133 -5.55 -42.31 -3.06
C PRO A 133 -6.80 -42.96 -2.48
N TYR A 134 -7.88 -42.20 -2.35
CA TYR A 134 -9.19 -42.75 -1.99
C TYR A 134 -9.64 -43.76 -3.07
N GLN A 135 -10.20 -44.89 -2.65
CA GLN A 135 -10.58 -45.97 -3.55
C GLN A 135 -12.00 -45.76 -4.10
N PRO A 136 -12.20 -45.70 -5.43
CA PRO A 136 -13.52 -45.47 -6.03
C PRO A 136 -14.56 -46.52 -5.63
N GLN A 137 -15.78 -46.07 -5.32
CA GLN A 137 -16.90 -46.91 -4.90
C GLN A 137 -18.08 -46.75 -5.86
N TRP A 138 -18.13 -47.62 -6.87
CA TRP A 138 -19.12 -47.57 -7.95
C TRP A 138 -20.48 -48.13 -7.54
N VAL A 139 -21.44 -47.26 -7.25
CA VAL A 139 -22.78 -47.60 -6.73
C VAL A 139 -23.89 -47.09 -7.67
N PRO A 140 -24.96 -47.87 -7.93
CA PRO A 140 -26.12 -47.39 -8.69
C PRO A 140 -26.77 -46.17 -8.02
N ARG A 141 -27.13 -45.15 -8.81
CA ARG A 141 -27.72 -43.89 -8.32
C ARG A 141 -28.96 -44.11 -7.46
N GLY A 142 -29.84 -45.03 -7.84
CA GLY A 142 -31.01 -45.40 -7.06
C GLY A 142 -30.71 -46.08 -5.72
N ASP A 143 -29.57 -46.76 -5.58
CA ASP A 143 -29.16 -47.29 -4.27
C ASP A 143 -28.56 -46.20 -3.40
N TYR A 144 -27.61 -45.42 -3.93
CA TYR A 144 -27.00 -44.33 -3.17
C TYR A 144 -28.05 -43.31 -2.70
N THR A 145 -28.93 -42.84 -3.58
CA THR A 145 -29.93 -41.80 -3.22
C THR A 145 -30.99 -42.29 -2.24
N ARG A 146 -31.42 -43.56 -2.33
CA ARG A 146 -32.32 -44.17 -1.33
C ARG A 146 -31.60 -44.40 0.01
N VAL A 147 -30.38 -44.94 0.01
CA VAL A 147 -29.58 -45.14 1.22
C VAL A 147 -29.33 -43.80 1.92
N LEU A 148 -28.91 -42.79 1.17
CA LEU A 148 -28.63 -41.44 1.67
C LEU A 148 -29.90 -40.79 2.26
N ALA A 149 -31.05 -40.94 1.60
CA ALA A 149 -32.33 -40.46 2.10
C ALA A 149 -32.73 -41.12 3.44
N GLN A 150 -32.51 -42.43 3.61
CA GLN A 150 -32.85 -43.16 4.85
C GLN A 150 -31.80 -43.07 5.95
N PHE A 151 -30.50 -42.99 5.63
CA PHE A 151 -29.44 -42.86 6.63
C PHE A 151 -29.55 -41.55 7.41
N TRP A 152 -29.82 -40.46 6.69
CA TRP A 152 -30.14 -39.17 7.28
C TRP A 152 -31.63 -39.03 7.61
N ALA A 153 -32.42 -40.11 7.67
CA ALA A 153 -33.81 -40.05 8.13
C ALA A 153 -33.90 -40.38 9.62
N ASP A 154 -34.33 -39.40 10.40
CA ASP A 154 -34.73 -39.59 11.78
C ASP A 154 -36.03 -40.43 11.87
N GLY A 155 -35.92 -41.74 11.61
CA GLY A 155 -37.01 -42.68 11.80
C GLY A 155 -37.33 -42.88 13.29
N PRO A 156 -38.50 -43.42 13.64
CA PRO A 156 -38.91 -43.65 15.04
C PRO A 156 -38.04 -44.64 15.84
N ASN A 157 -37.01 -45.23 15.21
CA ASN A 157 -36.02 -46.13 15.80
C ASN A 157 -34.58 -45.59 15.64
N SER A 158 -34.41 -44.30 15.33
CA SER A 158 -33.14 -43.62 15.10
C SER A 158 -33.08 -42.33 15.91
N GLU A 159 -31.88 -41.81 16.11
CA GLU A 159 -31.62 -40.52 16.71
C GLU A 159 -32.26 -39.36 15.92
N THR A 160 -32.58 -38.26 16.60
CA THR A 160 -32.88 -36.98 15.93
C THR A 160 -31.59 -36.38 15.33
N PRO A 161 -31.62 -35.36 14.46
CA PRO A 161 -30.40 -34.89 13.80
C PRO A 161 -29.31 -34.45 14.78
N PRO A 162 -29.61 -33.74 15.89
CA PRO A 162 -28.65 -33.51 16.96
C PRO A 162 -28.01 -34.79 17.52
N GLY A 163 -28.84 -35.81 17.80
CA GLY A 163 -28.37 -37.10 18.32
C GLY A 163 -27.51 -37.88 17.31
N HIS A 164 -27.85 -37.82 16.02
CA HIS A 164 -27.03 -38.40 14.95
C HIS A 164 -25.62 -37.78 14.96
N TRP A 165 -25.51 -36.46 15.13
CA TRP A 165 -24.21 -35.79 15.22
C TRP A 165 -23.44 -36.08 16.52
N PHE A 166 -24.11 -36.37 17.64
CA PHE A 166 -23.43 -36.96 18.81
C PHE A 166 -22.95 -38.40 18.55
N SER A 167 -23.72 -39.22 17.83
CA SER A 167 -23.29 -40.56 17.40
C SER A 167 -22.14 -40.53 16.37
N ILE A 168 -21.99 -39.45 15.60
CA ILE A 168 -20.80 -39.16 14.79
C ILE A 168 -19.62 -38.75 15.68
N LEU A 169 -19.81 -37.80 16.60
CA LEU A 169 -18.76 -37.34 17.52
C LEU A 169 -18.17 -38.50 18.34
N ASN A 170 -19.00 -39.42 18.84
CA ASN A 170 -18.50 -40.60 19.57
C ASN A 170 -17.55 -41.44 18.69
N LYS A 171 -17.90 -41.72 17.43
CA LYS A 171 -17.01 -42.44 16.49
C LYS A 171 -15.70 -41.71 16.21
N VAL A 172 -15.72 -40.37 16.18
CA VAL A 172 -14.52 -39.54 16.06
C VAL A 172 -13.63 -39.72 17.29
N MET A 173 -14.19 -39.59 18.49
CA MET A 173 -13.44 -39.64 19.75
C MET A 173 -12.99 -41.05 20.15
N ASP A 174 -13.66 -42.09 19.64
CA ASP A 174 -13.29 -43.51 19.79
C ASP A 174 -12.25 -43.97 18.74
N HIS A 175 -11.92 -43.17 17.73
CA HIS A 175 -11.00 -43.59 16.67
C HIS A 175 -9.55 -43.70 17.19
N PRO A 176 -8.79 -44.77 16.87
CA PRO A 176 -7.44 -44.97 17.41
C PRO A 176 -6.41 -43.87 17.08
N GLU A 177 -6.62 -43.12 15.99
CA GLU A 177 -5.77 -41.99 15.58
C GLU A 177 -6.23 -40.64 16.15
N PHE A 178 -7.30 -40.61 16.95
CA PHE A 178 -7.83 -39.36 17.50
C PHE A 178 -7.01 -38.86 18.68
N VAL A 179 -6.50 -37.63 18.58
CA VAL A 179 -5.74 -36.96 19.64
C VAL A 179 -6.62 -35.95 20.36
N ARG A 180 -6.80 -36.11 21.67
CA ARG A 180 -7.67 -35.28 22.51
C ARG A 180 -7.06 -33.90 22.82
N LYS A 181 -6.93 -33.06 21.80
CA LYS A 181 -6.54 -31.65 21.91
C LYS A 181 -7.73 -30.77 21.57
N PHE A 182 -8.27 -30.06 22.56
CA PHE A 182 -9.36 -29.11 22.29
C PHE A 182 -8.77 -27.92 21.54
N ASN A 183 -9.43 -27.43 20.49
CA ASN A 183 -8.87 -26.42 19.59
C ASN A 183 -7.59 -26.91 18.86
N GLY A 184 -7.40 -28.23 18.68
CA GLY A 184 -6.32 -28.83 17.87
C GLY A 184 -4.90 -28.80 18.45
N ALA A 185 -4.52 -27.71 19.15
CA ALA A 185 -3.16 -27.54 19.67
C ALA A 185 -3.05 -27.74 21.20
N GLY A 186 -1.91 -27.33 21.76
CA GLY A 186 -1.60 -27.50 23.18
C GLY A 186 -1.42 -28.95 23.65
N PRO A 187 -1.52 -29.22 24.96
CA PRO A 187 -1.35 -30.56 25.52
C PRO A 187 -2.56 -31.46 25.25
N THR A 188 -2.32 -32.77 25.14
CA THR A 188 -3.41 -33.76 25.10
C THR A 188 -4.11 -33.80 26.46
N LEU A 189 -5.42 -33.55 26.47
CA LEU A 189 -6.26 -33.52 27.67
C LEU A 189 -6.61 -34.93 28.17
N ASP A 190 -7.06 -35.01 29.42
CA ASP A 190 -7.70 -36.24 29.92
C ASP A 190 -9.00 -36.54 29.14
N THR A 191 -9.35 -37.82 29.03
CA THR A 191 -10.57 -38.27 28.34
C THR A 191 -11.82 -37.58 28.88
N LEU A 192 -12.01 -37.50 30.21
CA LEU A 192 -13.20 -36.89 30.78
C LEU A 192 -13.27 -35.39 30.52
N GLU A 193 -12.12 -34.70 30.54
CA GLU A 193 -12.06 -33.27 30.24
C GLU A 193 -12.38 -32.98 28.77
N TYR A 194 -11.78 -33.73 27.84
CA TYR A 194 -12.04 -33.59 26.41
C TYR A 194 -13.50 -33.90 26.08
N ASP A 195 -14.02 -35.02 26.56
CA ASP A 195 -15.38 -35.47 26.27
C ASP A 195 -16.40 -34.44 26.81
N ILE A 196 -16.18 -33.84 27.99
CA ILE A 196 -17.00 -32.72 28.52
C ILE A 196 -16.93 -31.49 27.59
N LYS A 197 -15.73 -31.05 27.21
CA LYS A 197 -15.54 -29.86 26.36
C LYS A 197 -16.20 -30.04 24.99
N ALA A 198 -16.03 -31.20 24.36
CA ALA A 198 -16.63 -31.54 23.07
C ALA A 198 -18.16 -31.64 23.13
N TYR A 199 -18.72 -32.37 24.13
CA TYR A 199 -20.17 -32.50 24.28
C TYR A 199 -20.86 -31.17 24.59
N PHE A 200 -20.26 -30.33 25.43
CA PHE A 200 -20.77 -29.00 25.76
C PHE A 200 -20.82 -28.09 24.53
N THR A 201 -19.73 -28.09 23.74
CA THR A 201 -19.62 -27.27 22.53
C THR A 201 -20.61 -27.72 21.45
N LEU A 202 -20.65 -29.02 21.13
CA LEU A 202 -21.58 -29.56 20.15
C LEU A 202 -23.04 -29.41 20.60
N GLY A 203 -23.32 -29.58 21.91
CA GLY A 203 -24.62 -29.33 22.50
C GLY A 203 -25.09 -27.89 22.36
N GLY A 204 -24.20 -26.92 22.60
CA GLY A 204 -24.47 -25.49 22.38
C GLY A 204 -24.78 -25.17 20.91
N ALA A 205 -23.94 -25.65 19.99
CA ALA A 205 -24.13 -25.45 18.54
C ALA A 205 -25.46 -26.05 18.04
N LEU A 206 -25.81 -27.25 18.49
CA LEU A 206 -27.06 -27.91 18.11
C LEU A 206 -28.29 -27.26 18.77
N HIS A 207 -28.19 -26.79 20.00
CA HIS A 207 -29.26 -26.06 20.69
C HIS A 207 -29.60 -24.73 19.98
N ASP A 208 -28.58 -23.97 19.60
CA ASP A 208 -28.78 -22.70 18.89
C ASP A 208 -29.24 -22.91 17.44
N ALA A 209 -28.79 -23.99 16.78
CA ALA A 209 -29.30 -24.39 15.48
C ALA A 209 -30.79 -24.76 15.55
N ALA A 210 -31.26 -25.33 16.68
CA ALA A 210 -32.68 -25.55 16.93
C ALA A 210 -33.44 -24.21 17.07
N ILE A 211 -32.92 -23.28 17.87
CA ILE A 211 -33.54 -21.96 18.10
C ILE A 211 -33.68 -21.18 16.79
N ALA A 212 -32.62 -21.07 15.99
CA ALA A 212 -32.66 -20.38 14.71
C ALA A 212 -33.64 -21.05 13.72
N ALA A 213 -33.49 -22.35 13.49
CA ALA A 213 -34.34 -23.06 12.52
C ALA A 213 -35.82 -23.12 12.94
N TRP A 214 -36.15 -23.29 14.22
CA TRP A 214 -37.54 -23.30 14.68
C TRP A 214 -38.14 -21.90 14.78
N GLY A 215 -37.36 -20.86 15.09
CA GLY A 215 -37.83 -19.47 15.01
C GLY A 215 -38.27 -19.10 13.59
N ILE A 216 -37.42 -19.41 12.60
CA ILE A 216 -37.71 -19.22 11.17
C ILE A 216 -38.94 -20.05 10.74
N LYS A 217 -39.00 -21.33 11.08
CA LYS A 217 -40.15 -22.20 10.78
C LYS A 217 -41.46 -21.71 11.41
N GLY A 218 -41.42 -21.32 12.69
CA GLY A 218 -42.59 -20.86 13.44
C GLY A 218 -43.11 -19.51 12.97
N TRP A 219 -42.22 -18.66 12.43
CA TRP A 219 -42.60 -17.40 11.81
C TRP A 219 -43.14 -17.57 10.38
N TYR A 220 -42.40 -18.22 9.48
CA TYR A 220 -42.77 -18.28 8.06
C TYR A 220 -43.76 -19.40 7.70
N ASP A 221 -43.89 -20.45 8.52
CA ASP A 221 -44.83 -21.58 8.35
C ASP A 221 -44.80 -22.20 6.93
N GLY A 222 -43.60 -22.32 6.36
CA GLY A 222 -43.37 -22.75 4.98
C GLY A 222 -43.98 -24.13 4.64
N ILE A 223 -44.59 -24.23 3.47
CA ILE A 223 -45.30 -25.42 2.99
C ILE A 223 -44.34 -26.59 2.67
N ARG A 224 -44.83 -27.83 2.75
CA ARG A 224 -44.07 -29.04 2.38
C ARG A 224 -44.27 -29.43 0.90
N PRO A 225 -43.27 -30.03 0.22
CA PRO A 225 -43.36 -30.38 -1.20
C PRO A 225 -44.58 -31.22 -1.60
N ILE A 226 -44.98 -32.21 -0.79
CA ILE A 226 -46.19 -33.02 -1.07
C ILE A 226 -47.46 -32.19 -1.21
N SER A 227 -47.60 -31.08 -0.47
CA SER A 227 -48.75 -30.18 -0.56
C SER A 227 -48.60 -29.20 -1.72
N ALA A 228 -47.41 -28.61 -1.88
CA ALA A 228 -47.12 -27.66 -2.96
C ALA A 228 -47.25 -28.30 -4.36
N LEU A 229 -46.64 -29.47 -4.57
CA LEU A 229 -46.69 -30.23 -5.82
C LEU A 229 -48.11 -30.66 -6.17
N ARG A 230 -48.87 -31.19 -5.20
CA ARG A 230 -50.26 -31.60 -5.43
C ARG A 230 -51.17 -30.40 -5.71
N TYR A 231 -50.96 -29.26 -5.05
CA TYR A 231 -51.70 -28.03 -5.34
C TYR A 231 -51.45 -27.55 -6.77
N MET A 232 -50.19 -27.32 -7.16
CA MET A 232 -49.85 -26.87 -8.52
C MET A 232 -50.30 -27.88 -9.60
N ALA A 233 -50.28 -29.18 -9.30
CA ALA A 233 -50.75 -30.21 -10.23
C ALA A 233 -52.28 -30.31 -10.36
N ASP A 234 -53.04 -29.94 -9.32
CA ASP A 234 -54.50 -29.83 -9.34
C ASP A 234 -54.95 -28.57 -10.11
N ARG A 235 -54.16 -27.48 -10.04
CA ARG A 235 -54.32 -26.30 -10.90
C ARG A 235 -54.15 -26.63 -12.38
N GLY A 236 -53.17 -27.47 -12.73
CA GLY A 236 -52.86 -27.86 -14.11
C GLY A 236 -51.40 -27.58 -14.46
N GLN A 237 -51.15 -27.15 -15.70
CA GLN A 237 -49.81 -26.82 -16.20
C GLN A 237 -49.64 -25.32 -16.47
N SER A 238 -48.43 -24.78 -16.28
CA SER A 238 -48.13 -23.36 -16.54
C SER A 238 -47.06 -23.12 -17.61
N SER A 239 -46.80 -24.09 -18.51
CA SER A 239 -45.75 -23.96 -19.55
C SER A 239 -46.27 -23.50 -20.90
N ASN A 240 -47.53 -23.77 -21.25
CA ASN A 240 -48.09 -23.42 -22.55
C ASN A 240 -49.55 -22.93 -22.44
N PRO A 241 -49.81 -21.62 -22.62
CA PRO A 241 -51.17 -21.05 -22.64
C PRO A 241 -52.11 -21.59 -23.72
N SER A 242 -51.61 -22.33 -24.70
CA SER A 242 -52.39 -22.90 -25.81
C SER A 242 -52.67 -24.41 -25.68
N ASP A 243 -52.13 -25.08 -24.65
CA ASP A 243 -52.34 -26.52 -24.41
C ASP A 243 -53.43 -26.75 -23.34
N LEU A 244 -53.88 -27.99 -23.20
CA LEU A 244 -54.89 -28.39 -22.23
C LEU A 244 -54.43 -28.08 -20.79
N SER A 245 -55.44 -27.85 -19.93
CA SER A 245 -55.26 -27.61 -18.49
C SER A 245 -54.24 -26.50 -18.16
N PHE A 246 -54.15 -25.45 -18.99
CA PHE A 246 -53.33 -24.31 -18.65
C PHE A 246 -53.90 -23.55 -17.45
N ASP A 247 -53.08 -23.28 -16.46
CA ASP A 247 -53.37 -22.40 -15.34
C ASP A 247 -52.11 -21.66 -14.90
N ILE A 248 -52.24 -20.38 -14.55
CA ILE A 248 -51.08 -19.56 -14.17
C ILE A 248 -50.45 -20.00 -12.84
N ALA A 249 -51.22 -20.63 -11.94
CA ALA A 249 -50.73 -21.27 -10.72
C ALA A 249 -50.37 -22.75 -10.91
N GLY A 250 -50.46 -23.27 -12.15
CA GLY A 250 -50.08 -24.63 -12.52
C GLY A 250 -48.60 -24.93 -12.37
N ILE A 251 -48.25 -26.22 -12.43
CA ILE A 251 -46.85 -26.67 -12.40
C ILE A 251 -46.21 -26.55 -13.80
N PRO A 252 -44.93 -26.17 -13.95
CA PRO A 252 -44.27 -26.24 -15.24
C PRO A 252 -44.15 -27.70 -15.71
N LEU A 253 -44.46 -27.93 -16.99
CA LEU A 253 -44.12 -29.18 -17.68
C LEU A 253 -42.62 -29.26 -17.91
N GLN A 254 -42.04 -30.43 -17.63
CA GLN A 254 -40.64 -30.77 -17.85
C GLN A 254 -40.60 -32.10 -18.60
N PRO A 255 -40.32 -32.13 -19.93
CA PRO A 255 -40.41 -33.34 -20.75
C PRO A 255 -39.65 -34.54 -20.15
N GLY A 256 -40.28 -35.71 -20.09
CA GLY A 256 -39.72 -36.91 -19.46
C GLY A 256 -39.83 -36.98 -17.93
N PHE A 257 -40.24 -35.90 -17.24
CA PHE A 257 -40.37 -35.86 -15.78
C PHE A 257 -41.74 -35.38 -15.29
N ILE A 258 -42.30 -34.32 -15.87
CA ILE A 258 -43.58 -33.70 -15.50
C ILE A 258 -44.35 -33.43 -16.81
N GLU A 259 -45.48 -34.11 -17.00
CA GLU A 259 -46.22 -34.12 -18.26
C GLU A 259 -47.74 -34.11 -18.05
N LEU A 260 -48.48 -33.69 -19.09
CA LEU A 260 -49.91 -33.98 -19.19
C LEU A 260 -50.14 -35.46 -19.53
N VAL A 261 -51.15 -36.07 -18.90
CA VAL A 261 -51.74 -37.35 -19.31
C VAL A 261 -52.49 -37.14 -20.63
N LYS A 262 -52.10 -37.87 -21.68
CA LYS A 262 -52.60 -37.70 -23.05
C LYS A 262 -53.62 -38.79 -23.42
N PRO A 263 -54.46 -38.60 -24.45
CA PRO A 263 -55.30 -39.68 -24.99
C PRO A 263 -54.44 -40.88 -25.40
N GLY A 264 -54.76 -42.07 -24.86
CA GLY A 264 -53.99 -43.30 -25.09
C GLY A 264 -52.80 -43.52 -24.13
N ASP A 265 -52.51 -42.59 -23.21
CA ASP A 265 -51.56 -42.81 -22.12
C ASP A 265 -52.11 -43.90 -21.14
N PRO A 266 -51.29 -44.83 -20.61
CA PRO A 266 -51.72 -45.82 -19.63
C PRO A 266 -52.41 -45.23 -18.38
N LEU A 267 -52.09 -43.98 -18.01
CA LEU A 267 -52.72 -43.27 -16.90
C LEU A 267 -54.05 -42.59 -17.25
N ALA A 268 -54.43 -42.52 -18.53
CA ALA A 268 -55.64 -41.83 -19.00
C ALA A 268 -56.93 -42.33 -18.33
N GLY A 269 -56.95 -43.57 -17.85
CA GLY A 269 -58.10 -44.20 -17.25
C GLY A 269 -59.00 -44.89 -18.28
N SER A 270 -59.98 -45.66 -17.81
CA SER A 270 -60.81 -46.53 -18.67
C SER A 270 -61.82 -45.78 -19.54
N SER A 271 -62.14 -44.55 -19.16
CA SER A 271 -63.05 -43.62 -19.83
C SER A 271 -62.34 -42.34 -20.30
N GLY A 272 -61.01 -42.26 -20.15
CA GLY A 272 -60.23 -41.03 -20.37
C GLY A 272 -60.31 -40.02 -19.22
N GLU A 273 -60.77 -40.44 -18.04
CA GLU A 273 -61.08 -39.59 -16.87
C GLU A 273 -59.89 -38.82 -16.27
N ASN A 274 -58.64 -39.16 -16.64
CA ASN A 274 -57.44 -38.45 -16.22
C ASN A 274 -56.78 -37.64 -17.35
N ILE A 275 -57.32 -37.63 -18.58
CA ILE A 275 -56.72 -36.87 -19.68
C ILE A 275 -56.68 -35.38 -19.32
N GLY A 276 -55.52 -34.75 -19.47
CA GLY A 276 -55.28 -33.37 -19.05
C GLY A 276 -54.88 -33.20 -17.58
N LYS A 277 -54.84 -34.26 -16.76
CA LYS A 277 -54.16 -34.20 -15.44
C LYS A 277 -52.64 -34.22 -15.60
N ILE A 278 -51.94 -33.77 -14.57
CA ILE A 278 -50.48 -33.91 -14.48
C ILE A 278 -50.08 -35.32 -14.01
N LYS A 279 -49.07 -35.88 -14.66
CA LYS A 279 -48.32 -37.07 -14.23
C LYS A 279 -46.85 -36.71 -13.96
N PHE A 280 -46.25 -37.39 -13.00
CA PHE A 280 -44.82 -37.33 -12.70
C PHE A 280 -44.15 -38.66 -13.03
N PHE A 281 -42.92 -38.65 -13.54
CA PHE A 281 -42.07 -39.82 -13.63
C PHE A 281 -41.23 -39.91 -12.34
N ALA A 282 -41.68 -40.71 -11.40
CA ALA A 282 -41.24 -40.65 -10.00
C ALA A 282 -41.35 -42.01 -9.30
N TRP A 283 -40.87 -42.11 -8.06
CA TRP A 283 -41.06 -43.30 -7.23
C TRP A 283 -42.56 -43.62 -7.08
N LYS A 284 -42.96 -44.87 -7.39
CA LYS A 284 -44.39 -45.22 -7.54
C LYS A 284 -45.20 -45.25 -6.24
N GLY A 285 -44.55 -45.03 -5.10
CA GLY A 285 -45.20 -44.90 -3.79
C GLY A 285 -45.68 -46.22 -3.18
N HIS A 286 -46.22 -46.10 -1.95
CA HIS A 286 -46.58 -47.26 -1.11
C HIS A 286 -47.68 -48.15 -1.67
N ASP A 287 -48.42 -47.71 -2.69
CA ASP A 287 -49.47 -48.53 -3.30
C ASP A 287 -48.87 -49.59 -4.26
N SER A 288 -47.55 -49.54 -4.51
CA SER A 288 -46.77 -50.57 -5.21
C SER A 288 -45.99 -51.49 -4.25
N ILE A 289 -46.25 -51.43 -2.94
CA ILE A 289 -45.50 -52.14 -1.88
C ILE A 289 -46.48 -52.83 -0.95
N ILE A 290 -46.41 -54.16 -0.86
CA ILE A 290 -47.21 -54.99 0.06
C ILE A 290 -46.33 -55.39 1.26
N ASP A 291 -45.11 -55.85 1.01
CA ASP A 291 -44.10 -56.14 2.03
C ASP A 291 -42.78 -55.40 1.70
N PRO A 292 -42.35 -54.41 2.52
CA PRO A 292 -41.12 -53.65 2.27
C PRO A 292 -39.83 -54.48 2.44
N ALA A 293 -39.89 -55.73 2.89
CA ALA A 293 -38.75 -56.65 2.90
C ALA A 293 -38.52 -57.32 1.53
N THR A 294 -39.56 -57.48 0.71
CA THR A 294 -39.48 -58.17 -0.60
C THR A 294 -39.66 -57.24 -1.80
N ASP A 295 -40.49 -56.22 -1.65
CA ASP A 295 -41.03 -55.45 -2.77
C ASP A 295 -40.22 -54.17 -3.03
N VAL A 296 -40.24 -53.72 -4.29
CA VAL A 296 -39.66 -52.45 -4.73
C VAL A 296 -40.72 -51.74 -5.57
N ALA A 297 -41.11 -50.51 -5.22
CA ALA A 297 -42.05 -49.74 -6.03
C ALA A 297 -41.40 -49.33 -7.37
N GLY A 298 -40.10 -49.03 -7.30
CA GLY A 298 -39.32 -48.50 -8.42
C GLY A 298 -39.85 -47.14 -8.88
N VAL A 299 -39.42 -46.73 -10.07
CA VAL A 299 -39.82 -45.45 -10.69
C VAL A 299 -40.74 -45.69 -11.88
N GLY A 300 -41.62 -44.73 -12.18
CA GLY A 300 -42.47 -44.75 -13.37
C GLY A 300 -43.44 -43.57 -13.41
N TRP A 301 -44.24 -43.51 -14.48
CA TRP A 301 -45.31 -42.52 -14.58
C TRP A 301 -46.43 -42.81 -13.57
N ILE A 302 -46.73 -41.83 -12.71
CA ILE A 302 -47.86 -41.82 -11.78
C ILE A 302 -48.61 -40.49 -11.86
N LEU A 303 -49.90 -40.48 -11.52
CA LEU A 303 -50.65 -39.22 -11.38
C LEU A 303 -50.10 -38.39 -10.22
N ALA A 304 -49.91 -37.08 -10.42
CA ALA A 304 -49.30 -36.19 -9.42
C ALA A 304 -50.08 -36.15 -8.09
N GLU A 305 -51.42 -36.27 -8.15
CA GLU A 305 -52.32 -36.40 -6.98
C GLU A 305 -51.93 -37.59 -6.06
N ARG A 306 -51.20 -38.59 -6.58
CA ARG A 306 -50.77 -39.81 -5.90
C ARG A 306 -49.26 -39.85 -5.59
N TRP A 307 -48.51 -38.80 -5.90
CA TRP A 307 -47.07 -38.76 -5.58
C TRP A 307 -46.82 -38.71 -4.06
N TRP A 308 -45.79 -39.42 -3.60
CA TRP A 308 -45.39 -39.48 -2.19
C TRP A 308 -43.87 -39.30 -2.03
N PRO A 309 -43.39 -38.57 -1.00
CA PRO A 309 -42.02 -38.64 -0.50
C PRO A 309 -41.61 -40.08 -0.15
N VAL A 310 -40.32 -40.41 -0.28
CA VAL A 310 -39.78 -41.77 -0.11
C VAL A 310 -39.53 -42.12 1.36
N PHE A 311 -40.54 -41.94 2.21
CA PHE A 311 -40.51 -42.30 3.62
C PHE A 311 -41.65 -43.25 4.00
N ARG A 312 -41.61 -43.83 5.21
CA ARG A 312 -42.59 -44.84 5.64
C ARG A 312 -44.01 -44.25 5.64
N LYS A 313 -45.03 -45.02 5.22
CA LYS A 313 -46.45 -44.56 5.15
C LYS A 313 -47.00 -44.04 6.49
N SER A 314 -46.36 -44.38 7.62
CA SER A 314 -46.65 -43.88 8.96
C SER A 314 -46.00 -42.52 9.30
N PHE A 315 -44.90 -42.14 8.64
CA PHE A 315 -44.09 -40.94 8.86
C PHE A 315 -43.57 -40.41 7.50
N VAL A 316 -44.49 -39.81 6.72
CA VAL A 316 -44.23 -39.34 5.34
C VAL A 316 -43.54 -37.98 5.29
N THR A 317 -44.00 -37.06 6.14
CA THR A 317 -43.44 -35.72 6.34
C THR A 317 -43.37 -35.45 7.85
N PRO A 318 -42.26 -34.88 8.36
CA PRO A 318 -42.19 -34.47 9.76
C PRO A 318 -43.27 -33.42 10.10
N PRO A 319 -43.86 -33.46 11.30
CA PRO A 319 -45.01 -32.63 11.69
C PRO A 319 -44.60 -31.19 12.08
N PHE A 320 -43.91 -30.49 11.17
CA PHE A 320 -43.50 -29.10 11.29
C PHE A 320 -43.19 -28.51 9.91
N ALA A 321 -43.22 -27.17 9.80
CA ALA A 321 -43.03 -26.43 8.56
C ALA A 321 -41.74 -26.80 7.79
N GLY A 322 -41.76 -26.59 6.47
CA GLY A 322 -40.64 -26.78 5.54
C GLY A 322 -39.51 -25.78 5.82
N TYR A 323 -39.66 -24.56 5.33
CA TYR A 323 -38.67 -23.50 5.40
C TYR A 323 -38.25 -23.17 6.85
N ILE A 324 -36.99 -23.26 7.27
CA ILE A 324 -35.79 -23.79 6.57
C ILE A 324 -35.48 -25.24 6.97
N SER A 325 -34.63 -25.93 6.22
CA SER A 325 -34.15 -27.28 6.51
C SER A 325 -33.41 -27.35 7.85
N GLY A 326 -34.07 -27.93 8.85
CA GLY A 326 -33.47 -28.16 10.16
C GLY A 326 -32.27 -29.08 10.07
N HIS A 327 -32.31 -30.12 9.22
CA HIS A 327 -31.17 -31.02 9.03
C HIS A 327 -29.95 -30.29 8.44
N SER A 328 -30.15 -29.41 7.44
CA SER A 328 -29.07 -28.62 6.85
C SER A 328 -28.46 -27.65 7.88
N THR A 329 -29.30 -27.09 8.75
CA THR A 329 -28.88 -26.18 9.84
C THR A 329 -28.08 -26.93 10.91
N TYR A 330 -28.64 -28.01 11.49
CA TYR A 330 -27.97 -28.83 12.50
C TYR A 330 -26.65 -29.41 11.99
N SER A 331 -26.65 -29.96 10.77
CA SER A 331 -25.48 -30.69 10.26
C SER A 331 -24.34 -29.77 9.91
N ARG A 332 -24.65 -28.56 9.42
CA ARG A 332 -23.60 -27.57 9.16
C ARG A 332 -23.08 -26.96 10.46
N ALA A 333 -23.94 -26.66 11.45
CA ALA A 333 -23.49 -26.23 12.78
C ALA A 333 -22.60 -27.27 13.48
N ALA A 334 -22.98 -28.55 13.41
CA ALA A 334 -22.17 -29.64 13.94
C ALA A 334 -20.85 -29.81 13.19
N ALA A 335 -20.85 -29.75 11.85
CA ALA A 335 -19.63 -29.88 11.05
C ALA A 335 -18.62 -28.77 11.34
N GLU A 336 -19.04 -27.50 11.41
CA GLU A 336 -18.13 -26.41 11.76
C GLU A 336 -17.67 -26.50 13.23
N ALA A 337 -18.58 -26.79 14.18
CA ALA A 337 -18.22 -26.89 15.59
C ALA A 337 -17.22 -28.02 15.86
N ILE A 338 -17.43 -29.22 15.29
CA ILE A 338 -16.50 -30.35 15.42
C ILE A 338 -15.16 -29.99 14.80
N THR A 339 -15.13 -29.48 13.56
CA THR A 339 -13.90 -29.05 12.87
C THR A 339 -13.04 -28.14 13.75
N LEU A 340 -13.67 -27.19 14.44
CA LEU A 340 -12.98 -26.24 15.31
C LEU A 340 -12.49 -26.87 16.61
N PHE A 341 -13.30 -27.66 17.33
CA PHE A 341 -12.84 -28.26 18.59
C PHE A 341 -11.91 -29.48 18.42
N THR A 342 -11.86 -30.11 17.25
CA THR A 342 -10.81 -31.07 16.88
C THR A 342 -9.59 -30.39 16.25
N GLY A 343 -9.72 -29.15 15.77
CA GLY A 343 -8.68 -28.44 15.02
C GLY A 343 -8.30 -29.11 13.70
N ASP A 344 -9.26 -29.79 13.06
CA ASP A 344 -9.05 -30.63 11.89
C ASP A 344 -10.36 -30.74 11.11
N GLU A 345 -10.40 -30.40 9.81
CA GLU A 345 -11.63 -30.57 9.02
C GLU A 345 -11.90 -32.05 8.70
N TYR A 346 -10.88 -32.90 8.79
CA TYR A 346 -10.95 -34.31 8.44
C TYR A 346 -11.46 -35.17 9.59
N PHE A 347 -12.18 -36.24 9.23
CA PHE A 347 -12.32 -37.38 10.13
C PHE A 347 -10.94 -37.96 10.47
N PRO A 348 -10.73 -38.52 11.68
CA PRO A 348 -9.50 -39.25 12.02
C PRO A 348 -9.20 -40.38 11.01
N GLY A 349 -7.91 -40.64 10.72
CA GLY A 349 -7.51 -41.51 9.59
C GLY A 349 -7.85 -40.95 8.19
N GLY A 350 -8.45 -39.76 8.10
CA GLY A 350 -8.89 -39.11 6.87
C GLY A 350 -10.18 -39.70 6.29
N MET A 351 -10.96 -40.46 7.07
CA MET A 351 -12.19 -41.11 6.60
C MET A 351 -13.19 -41.37 7.73
N GLY A 352 -14.41 -40.84 7.57
CA GLY A 352 -15.60 -41.32 8.28
C GLY A 352 -16.40 -42.28 7.41
N GLU A 353 -16.84 -43.41 7.96
CA GLU A 353 -17.59 -44.43 7.21
C GLU A 353 -18.90 -44.88 7.90
N PHE A 354 -19.86 -45.29 7.08
CA PHE A 354 -21.00 -46.11 7.50
C PHE A 354 -21.38 -47.13 6.43
N HIS A 355 -21.28 -48.42 6.74
CA HIS A 355 -21.51 -49.52 5.80
C HIS A 355 -22.94 -50.09 5.90
N ILE A 356 -23.60 -50.22 4.74
CA ILE A 356 -24.93 -50.82 4.55
C ILE A 356 -24.78 -52.05 3.64
N PRO A 357 -24.99 -53.28 4.15
CA PRO A 357 -24.98 -54.48 3.33
C PRO A 357 -26.17 -54.54 2.35
N ALA A 358 -25.95 -55.16 1.19
CA ALA A 358 -26.96 -55.44 0.19
C ALA A 358 -28.15 -56.21 0.79
N ASN A 359 -29.37 -55.78 0.47
CA ASN A 359 -30.62 -56.42 0.89
C ASN A 359 -30.80 -56.55 2.42
N SER A 360 -30.05 -55.78 3.22
CA SER A 360 -30.10 -55.78 4.69
C SER A 360 -31.43 -55.35 5.30
N GLY A 361 -32.34 -54.80 4.48
CA GLY A 361 -33.60 -54.20 4.95
C GLY A 361 -33.42 -52.79 5.54
N PHE A 362 -32.20 -52.24 5.51
CA PHE A 362 -31.86 -50.92 6.05
C PHE A 362 -32.82 -49.81 5.59
N LEU A 363 -33.21 -49.81 4.31
CA LEU A 363 -34.10 -48.79 3.77
C LEU A 363 -35.46 -48.73 4.49
N GLY A 364 -35.99 -49.88 4.93
CA GLY A 364 -37.23 -49.98 5.73
C GLY A 364 -38.51 -49.38 5.12
N VAL A 365 -38.45 -48.89 3.88
CA VAL A 365 -39.58 -48.37 3.08
C VAL A 365 -39.92 -49.30 1.91
N GLU A 366 -38.90 -49.92 1.33
CA GLU A 366 -38.94 -50.92 0.27
C GLU A 366 -37.61 -51.71 0.31
N LYS A 367 -37.50 -52.79 -0.46
CA LYS A 367 -36.31 -53.64 -0.50
C LYS A 367 -35.09 -52.90 -1.09
N GLY A 368 -33.99 -52.93 -0.34
CA GLY A 368 -32.67 -52.48 -0.79
C GLY A 368 -31.69 -52.22 0.37
N PRO A 369 -30.50 -51.66 0.07
CA PRO A 369 -29.96 -51.42 -1.28
C PRO A 369 -29.75 -52.73 -2.07
N SER A 370 -29.62 -52.66 -3.39
CA SER A 370 -29.42 -53.84 -4.23
C SER A 370 -27.99 -54.39 -4.19
N VAL A 371 -27.01 -53.49 -4.00
CA VAL A 371 -25.59 -53.78 -3.75
C VAL A 371 -25.17 -53.31 -2.33
N ASP A 372 -23.96 -53.67 -1.90
CA ASP A 372 -23.36 -53.07 -0.71
C ASP A 372 -23.07 -51.59 -0.97
N VAL A 373 -23.32 -50.74 0.02
CA VAL A 373 -23.08 -49.28 -0.03
C VAL A 373 -22.39 -48.86 1.24
N THR A 374 -21.23 -48.22 1.15
CA THR A 374 -20.58 -47.58 2.30
C THR A 374 -20.60 -46.07 2.08
N LEU A 375 -21.37 -45.34 2.89
CA LEU A 375 -21.28 -43.88 2.91
C LEU A 375 -19.91 -43.49 3.47
N GLN A 376 -19.20 -42.62 2.75
CA GLN A 376 -17.83 -42.21 3.03
C GLN A 376 -17.72 -40.68 3.00
N TRP A 377 -16.91 -40.14 3.91
CA TRP A 377 -16.70 -38.71 4.09
C TRP A 377 -15.23 -38.46 4.45
N ALA A 378 -14.53 -37.57 3.75
CA ALA A 378 -13.20 -37.15 4.16
C ALA A 378 -13.29 -36.11 5.30
N THR A 379 -14.20 -35.15 5.16
CA THR A 379 -14.45 -34.07 6.12
C THR A 379 -15.85 -34.11 6.73
N TYR A 380 -16.02 -33.45 7.88
CA TYR A 380 -17.35 -33.24 8.48
C TYR A 380 -18.28 -32.43 7.57
N ARG A 381 -17.73 -31.54 6.73
CA ARG A 381 -18.47 -30.77 5.75
C ARG A 381 -19.04 -31.64 4.62
N ASP A 382 -18.30 -32.67 4.18
CA ASP A 382 -18.80 -33.65 3.20
C ASP A 382 -20.06 -34.36 3.73
N ALA A 383 -20.02 -34.77 5.01
CA ALA A 383 -21.15 -35.40 5.68
C ALA A 383 -22.35 -34.44 5.79
N SER A 384 -22.13 -33.18 6.19
CA SER A 384 -23.17 -32.15 6.25
C SER A 384 -23.84 -31.87 4.91
N ASP A 385 -23.07 -31.83 3.82
CA ASP A 385 -23.62 -31.58 2.48
C ASP A 385 -24.39 -32.80 1.95
N GLN A 386 -23.94 -34.01 2.30
CA GLN A 386 -24.69 -35.24 2.10
C GLN A 386 -26.01 -35.28 2.90
N THR A 387 -26.04 -34.88 4.18
CA THR A 387 -27.30 -34.75 4.95
C THR A 387 -28.28 -33.85 4.24
N SER A 388 -27.77 -32.73 3.73
CA SER A 388 -28.56 -31.66 3.13
C SER A 388 -29.23 -32.11 1.82
N LEU A 389 -28.46 -32.63 0.86
CA LEU A 389 -28.97 -33.14 -0.41
C LEU A 389 -29.99 -34.28 -0.22
N SER A 390 -29.81 -35.11 0.81
CA SER A 390 -30.70 -36.23 1.12
C SER A 390 -32.16 -35.81 1.38
N ARG A 391 -32.41 -34.55 1.78
CA ARG A 391 -33.76 -34.04 2.08
C ARG A 391 -34.60 -33.78 0.83
N ILE A 392 -33.92 -33.46 -0.27
CA ILE A 392 -34.52 -33.24 -1.59
C ILE A 392 -34.84 -34.60 -2.23
N TRP A 393 -33.89 -35.55 -2.22
CA TRP A 393 -34.15 -36.94 -2.64
C TRP A 393 -35.21 -37.65 -1.78
N GLY A 394 -35.24 -37.36 -0.48
CA GLY A 394 -36.29 -37.83 0.43
C GLY A 394 -37.69 -37.30 0.09
N GLY A 395 -37.79 -36.18 -0.65
CA GLY A 395 -39.04 -35.58 -1.07
C GLY A 395 -39.67 -34.58 -0.09
N ILE A 396 -38.94 -34.12 0.94
CA ILE A 396 -39.51 -33.39 2.10
C ILE A 396 -39.07 -31.94 2.24
N HIS A 397 -38.04 -31.50 1.51
CA HIS A 397 -37.57 -30.11 1.44
C HIS A 397 -37.19 -29.77 -0.02
N PRO A 398 -37.57 -28.59 -0.55
CA PRO A 398 -37.03 -28.04 -1.79
C PRO A 398 -35.61 -27.44 -1.59
N PRO A 399 -34.88 -27.09 -2.66
CA PRO A 399 -33.55 -26.45 -2.56
C PRO A 399 -33.50 -25.17 -1.71
N GLU A 400 -34.54 -24.35 -1.78
CA GLU A 400 -34.69 -23.11 -1.02
C GLU A 400 -34.78 -23.31 0.50
N ASP A 401 -35.24 -24.47 0.98
CA ASP A 401 -35.18 -24.77 2.42
C ASP A 401 -33.73 -25.08 2.85
N ASP A 402 -32.89 -25.62 1.96
CA ASP A 402 -31.59 -26.20 2.28
C ASP A 402 -30.50 -25.13 2.50
N ILE A 403 -30.26 -24.28 1.50
CA ILE A 403 -29.11 -23.36 1.48
C ILE A 403 -29.13 -22.31 2.61
N PRO A 404 -30.27 -21.67 2.96
CA PRO A 404 -30.32 -20.80 4.13
C PRO A 404 -29.98 -21.57 5.41
N GLY A 405 -30.44 -22.82 5.53
CA GLY A 405 -30.07 -23.72 6.62
C GLY A 405 -28.57 -23.93 6.74
N ARG A 406 -27.87 -24.27 5.64
CA ARG A 406 -26.41 -24.38 5.66
C ARG A 406 -25.73 -23.06 6.05
N LYS A 407 -26.15 -21.93 5.48
CA LYS A 407 -25.58 -20.60 5.75
C LYS A 407 -25.74 -20.16 7.22
N ILE A 408 -26.88 -20.49 7.83
CA ILE A 408 -27.16 -20.19 9.24
C ILE A 408 -26.39 -21.15 10.14
N GLY A 409 -26.44 -22.45 9.87
CA GLY A 409 -25.70 -23.47 10.61
C GLY A 409 -24.20 -23.18 10.66
N ALA A 410 -23.61 -22.70 9.56
CA ALA A 410 -22.18 -22.38 9.52
C ALA A 410 -21.79 -21.29 10.53
N ARG A 411 -22.63 -20.25 10.69
CA ARG A 411 -22.41 -19.18 11.69
C ARG A 411 -22.59 -19.73 13.10
N VAL A 412 -23.69 -20.44 13.34
CA VAL A 412 -24.02 -21.01 14.65
C VAL A 412 -22.94 -21.97 15.17
N GLY A 413 -22.33 -22.78 14.32
CA GLY A 413 -21.22 -23.68 14.71
C GLY A 413 -19.97 -22.93 15.17
N ILE A 414 -19.63 -21.84 14.46
CA ILE A 414 -18.50 -20.95 14.80
C ILE A 414 -18.81 -20.17 16.09
N ASP A 415 -19.98 -19.52 16.17
CA ASP A 415 -20.41 -18.72 17.32
C ASP A 415 -20.46 -19.56 18.60
N ALA A 416 -20.97 -20.80 18.53
CA ALA A 416 -21.01 -21.73 19.65
C ALA A 416 -19.62 -22.27 20.03
N PHE A 417 -18.72 -22.51 19.08
CA PHE A 417 -17.33 -22.86 19.40
C PHE A 417 -16.64 -21.71 20.14
N ALA A 418 -16.68 -20.49 19.59
CA ALA A 418 -16.12 -19.30 20.22
C ALA A 418 -16.71 -19.08 21.62
N LYS A 419 -18.02 -19.35 21.81
CA LYS A 419 -18.64 -19.21 23.13
C LYS A 419 -18.22 -20.29 24.13
N ALA A 420 -18.04 -21.53 23.70
CA ALA A 420 -17.50 -22.58 24.55
C ALA A 420 -16.03 -22.31 24.92
N LYS A 421 -15.25 -21.77 23.96
CA LYS A 421 -13.86 -21.35 24.14
C LYS A 421 -13.71 -20.35 25.29
N GLN A 422 -14.45 -19.23 25.24
CA GLN A 422 -14.55 -18.22 26.33
C GLN A 422 -14.99 -18.76 27.71
N ILE A 423 -15.56 -19.96 27.79
CA ILE A 423 -16.02 -20.59 29.03
C ILE A 423 -14.93 -21.52 29.61
N PHE A 424 -14.06 -22.07 28.76
CA PHE A 424 -12.98 -22.98 29.15
C PHE A 424 -11.63 -22.31 29.33
N TYR A 425 -11.36 -21.26 28.54
CA TYR A 425 -10.15 -20.46 28.59
C TYR A 425 -10.49 -19.15 29.30
N THR A 426 -10.02 -19.02 30.55
CA THR A 426 -10.29 -17.87 31.43
C THR A 426 -9.01 -17.16 31.90
N ASN A 427 -7.86 -17.66 31.46
CA ASN A 427 -6.51 -17.09 31.58
C ASN A 427 -5.93 -17.05 30.15
N ASP A 428 -6.59 -16.25 29.32
CA ASP A 428 -6.51 -16.13 27.85
C ASP A 428 -6.92 -14.68 27.64
N ALA A 429 -5.95 -13.78 27.38
CA ALA A 429 -6.15 -12.36 27.64
C ALA A 429 -6.74 -11.57 26.46
N ASP A 430 -6.68 -12.10 25.25
CA ASP A 430 -7.34 -11.58 24.05
C ASP A 430 -8.61 -12.35 23.64
N MET A 431 -8.84 -13.54 24.21
CA MET A 431 -9.96 -14.45 23.94
C MET A 431 -9.88 -15.19 22.60
N ASP A 432 -8.68 -15.33 22.03
CA ASP A 432 -8.40 -16.26 20.94
C ASP A 432 -8.60 -17.72 21.41
N GLY A 433 -8.33 -18.05 22.67
CA GLY A 433 -8.57 -19.38 23.23
C GLY A 433 -7.50 -20.44 22.99
N TYR A 434 -6.26 -20.02 22.79
CA TYR A 434 -5.10 -20.70 23.35
C TYR A 434 -4.81 -20.11 24.75
N THR A 435 -3.57 -20.24 25.25
CA THR A 435 -3.10 -19.59 26.49
C THR A 435 -1.60 -19.41 26.42
N LEU A 436 -1.04 -18.49 27.20
CA LEU A 436 0.40 -18.21 27.39
C LEU A 436 1.31 -19.43 27.70
N GLU A 437 0.78 -20.64 27.94
CA GLU A 437 1.59 -21.87 28.02
C GLU A 437 1.94 -22.45 26.64
N VAL A 438 1.24 -22.02 25.59
CA VAL A 438 1.34 -22.53 24.21
C VAL A 438 1.33 -21.42 23.17
N ASP A 439 0.69 -20.30 23.48
CA ASP A 439 0.69 -19.05 22.72
C ASP A 439 1.95 -18.24 23.01
N CYS A 440 2.47 -17.60 21.97
CA CYS A 440 3.65 -16.74 21.99
C CYS A 440 3.33 -15.25 22.17
N ASP A 441 2.08 -14.80 21.98
CA ASP A 441 1.60 -13.45 22.30
C ASP A 441 0.10 -13.41 22.71
N ASP A 442 -0.21 -13.97 23.90
CA ASP A 442 -1.53 -14.09 24.60
C ASP A 442 -2.36 -12.78 24.74
N ALA A 443 -1.91 -11.67 24.13
CA ALA A 443 -2.57 -10.38 24.05
C ALA A 443 -2.89 -9.93 22.61
N ASN A 444 -2.70 -10.79 21.61
CA ASN A 444 -2.84 -10.54 20.19
C ASN A 444 -3.53 -11.72 19.47
N PRO A 445 -4.87 -11.68 19.23
CA PRO A 445 -5.66 -12.83 18.78
C PRO A 445 -5.49 -13.14 17.27
N GLY A 446 -4.41 -12.64 16.65
CA GLY A 446 -3.90 -13.05 15.34
C GLY A 446 -2.57 -13.82 15.44
N VAL A 447 -2.07 -14.06 16.65
CA VAL A 447 -0.90 -14.88 16.95
C VAL A 447 -1.38 -16.07 17.79
N TYR A 448 -1.17 -17.29 17.31
CA TYR A 448 -1.53 -18.51 18.03
C TYR A 448 -0.98 -19.79 17.35
N PRO A 449 -0.79 -20.90 18.09
CA PRO A 449 -0.40 -22.20 17.54
C PRO A 449 -1.15 -22.64 16.27
N GLY A 450 -0.48 -22.55 15.12
CA GLY A 450 -1.05 -22.93 13.82
C GLY A 450 -1.95 -21.87 13.16
N ALA A 451 -1.80 -20.58 13.48
CA ALA A 451 -2.37 -19.50 12.69
C ALA A 451 -1.87 -19.51 11.23
N PRO A 452 -2.56 -18.85 10.28
CA PRO A 452 -2.00 -18.56 8.97
C PRO A 452 -1.05 -17.36 9.07
N GLU A 453 0.25 -17.56 8.83
CA GLU A 453 1.24 -16.48 8.71
C GLU A 453 0.72 -15.35 7.83
N ILE A 454 0.87 -14.11 8.29
CA ILE A 454 0.64 -12.87 7.55
C ILE A 454 1.96 -12.11 7.38
N CYS A 455 1.96 -11.04 6.58
CA CYS A 455 3.19 -10.33 6.22
C CYS A 455 3.33 -9.07 7.10
N ASP A 456 3.55 -9.28 8.40
CA ASP A 456 3.52 -8.23 9.43
C ASP A 456 4.75 -8.19 10.37
N GLY A 457 5.68 -9.13 10.27
CA GLY A 457 6.88 -9.22 11.13
C GLY A 457 6.71 -10.09 12.38
N LEU A 458 5.61 -10.85 12.50
CA LEU A 458 5.32 -11.72 13.64
C LEU A 458 5.46 -13.20 13.28
N ASP A 459 5.81 -14.02 14.27
CA ASP A 459 5.65 -15.48 14.25
C ASP A 459 4.18 -15.77 14.58
N ASN A 460 3.28 -15.63 13.61
CA ASN A 460 1.84 -15.70 13.89
C ASN A 460 1.45 -17.12 14.36
N ASN A 461 2.14 -18.16 13.91
CA ASN A 461 1.78 -19.54 14.19
C ASN A 461 2.53 -20.20 15.37
N CYS A 462 3.44 -19.46 16.01
CA CYS A 462 4.30 -19.88 17.13
C CYS A 462 5.23 -21.07 16.81
N TYR A 463 5.76 -21.17 15.59
CA TYR A 463 6.75 -22.20 15.21
C TYR A 463 8.22 -21.74 15.36
N GLY A 464 8.47 -20.50 15.82
CA GLY A 464 9.81 -19.98 16.10
C GLY A 464 10.52 -19.38 14.88
N ILE A 465 9.76 -19.10 13.83
CA ILE A 465 10.15 -18.47 12.57
C ILE A 465 8.94 -17.64 12.09
N SER A 466 9.17 -16.47 11.50
CA SER A 466 8.12 -15.64 10.93
C SER A 466 8.02 -15.80 9.42
N GLU A 467 6.83 -15.56 8.88
CA GLU A 467 6.51 -15.54 7.45
C GLU A 467 6.78 -16.86 6.68
N GLU A 468 6.87 -18.02 7.34
CA GLU A 468 7.28 -19.22 6.63
C GLU A 468 6.21 -19.74 5.65
N GLY A 469 6.66 -20.30 4.53
CA GLY A 469 5.78 -20.76 3.45
C GLY A 469 5.11 -19.64 2.63
N ARG A 470 5.26 -18.36 3.00
CA ARG A 470 4.80 -17.24 2.17
C ARG A 470 5.60 -17.13 0.85
N PRO A 471 4.98 -16.63 -0.23
CA PRO A 471 5.73 -16.24 -1.42
C PRO A 471 6.66 -15.06 -1.06
N VAL A 472 7.92 -15.17 -1.44
CA VAL A 472 8.91 -14.08 -1.32
C VAL A 472 9.03 -13.41 -2.68
N PHE A 473 8.73 -12.12 -2.72
CA PHE A 473 8.94 -11.22 -3.84
C PHE A 473 10.28 -10.52 -3.67
N THR A 474 10.97 -10.29 -4.78
CA THR A 474 12.14 -9.40 -4.82
C THR A 474 11.75 -8.17 -5.62
N TYR A 475 11.89 -7.01 -5.01
CA TYR A 475 11.86 -5.72 -5.69
C TYR A 475 13.26 -5.12 -5.67
N PHE A 476 13.51 -4.15 -6.53
CA PHE A 476 14.77 -3.44 -6.67
C PHE A 476 14.51 -1.96 -6.42
N GLN A 477 15.47 -1.27 -5.82
CA GLN A 477 15.31 0.14 -5.46
C GLN A 477 15.15 0.99 -6.74
N ASP A 478 14.26 1.97 -6.66
CA ASP A 478 13.93 2.99 -7.68
C ASP A 478 14.07 4.34 -6.95
N PHE A 479 15.27 4.93 -6.99
CA PHE A 479 15.64 6.07 -6.15
C PHE A 479 15.38 7.44 -6.81
N ASP A 480 15.45 7.54 -8.14
CA ASP A 480 15.14 8.78 -8.86
C ASP A 480 13.67 8.86 -9.36
N GLY A 481 12.98 7.74 -9.55
CA GLY A 481 11.54 7.67 -9.82
C GLY A 481 11.13 7.43 -11.28
N ASP A 482 12.02 6.94 -12.16
CA ASP A 482 11.67 6.66 -13.56
C ASP A 482 10.85 5.35 -13.78
N GLY A 483 10.91 4.42 -12.83
CA GLY A 483 10.22 3.12 -12.87
C GLY A 483 11.09 1.90 -13.21
N PHE A 484 12.40 2.08 -13.36
CA PHE A 484 13.42 1.03 -13.37
C PHE A 484 14.06 0.91 -11.99
N GLY A 485 15.04 0.01 -11.81
CA GLY A 485 15.70 -0.11 -10.50
C GLY A 485 16.97 -0.95 -10.44
N ASP A 486 17.80 -0.66 -9.43
CA ASP A 486 19.17 -1.18 -9.28
C ASP A 486 19.23 -2.68 -8.93
N ALA A 487 19.84 -3.47 -9.81
CA ALA A 487 20.12 -4.88 -9.59
C ALA A 487 20.99 -5.18 -8.34
N ASN A 488 21.72 -4.20 -7.81
CA ASN A 488 22.56 -4.32 -6.62
C ASN A 488 21.82 -3.96 -5.31
N ALA A 489 20.61 -3.39 -5.38
CA ALA A 489 19.77 -3.00 -4.24
C ALA A 489 18.45 -3.82 -4.09
N PRO A 490 18.49 -5.18 -4.05
CA PRO A 490 17.29 -5.99 -3.91
C PRO A 490 16.68 -5.96 -2.50
N LEU A 491 15.40 -5.63 -2.42
CA LEU A 491 14.55 -5.80 -1.24
C LEU A 491 13.72 -7.08 -1.37
N LEU A 492 13.92 -8.03 -0.46
CA LEU A 492 13.10 -9.23 -0.33
C LEU A 492 11.94 -8.96 0.64
N THR A 493 10.71 -9.28 0.26
CA THR A 493 9.51 -9.08 1.08
C THR A 493 8.42 -10.09 0.74
N CYS A 494 7.49 -10.33 1.66
CA CYS A 494 6.29 -11.14 1.44
C CYS A 494 5.09 -10.33 0.92
N GLN A 495 5.26 -9.03 0.67
CA GLN A 495 4.22 -8.15 0.12
C GLN A 495 4.14 -8.31 -1.41
N GLU A 496 2.93 -8.49 -1.95
CA GLU A 496 2.66 -8.65 -3.39
C GLU A 496 2.70 -7.32 -4.16
N GLN A 497 2.69 -6.19 -3.44
CA GLN A 497 2.85 -4.85 -4.00
C GLN A 497 4.24 -4.32 -3.67
N ALA A 498 4.88 -3.69 -4.66
CA ALA A 498 6.17 -3.05 -4.47
C ALA A 498 6.05 -1.90 -3.45
N PRO A 499 6.96 -1.82 -2.46
CA PRO A 499 7.05 -0.65 -1.58
C PRO A 499 7.35 0.63 -2.36
N ALA A 500 7.06 1.79 -1.77
CA ALA A 500 7.38 3.08 -2.41
C ALA A 500 8.91 3.26 -2.55
N GLY A 501 9.38 3.65 -3.74
CA GLY A 501 10.80 3.69 -4.10
C GLY A 501 11.39 2.32 -4.46
N TYR A 502 10.55 1.39 -4.91
CA TYR A 502 10.95 0.06 -5.38
C TYR A 502 10.09 -0.41 -6.56
N VAL A 503 10.68 -1.17 -7.49
CA VAL A 503 10.00 -1.77 -8.65
C VAL A 503 10.34 -3.25 -8.84
N LEU A 504 9.64 -3.92 -9.76
CA LEU A 504 9.78 -5.37 -10.00
C LEU A 504 10.90 -5.74 -11.01
N ASN A 505 11.35 -4.78 -11.83
CA ASN A 505 12.46 -5.00 -12.75
C ASN A 505 13.79 -4.61 -12.09
N ASN A 506 14.90 -5.06 -12.66
CA ASN A 506 16.26 -4.83 -12.15
C ASN A 506 17.19 -4.32 -13.26
N MET A 507 16.64 -3.50 -14.17
CA MET A 507 17.23 -3.23 -15.49
C MET A 507 17.89 -1.85 -15.60
N ASP A 508 17.92 -1.09 -14.51
CA ASP A 508 18.57 0.20 -14.41
C ASP A 508 20.11 0.04 -14.38
N CYS A 509 20.82 0.96 -15.02
CA CYS A 509 22.28 1.03 -15.00
C CYS A 509 22.83 2.16 -14.11
N ILE A 510 22.05 3.20 -13.78
CA ILE A 510 22.42 4.35 -12.93
C ILE A 510 21.19 4.90 -12.15
N ASP A 511 20.70 4.19 -11.13
CA ASP A 511 19.57 4.48 -10.17
C ASP A 511 19.59 5.86 -9.44
N PHE A 512 20.49 6.76 -9.81
CA PHE A 512 20.54 8.14 -9.35
C PHE A 512 20.34 9.15 -10.50
N ASN A 513 19.88 8.70 -11.66
CA ASN A 513 19.72 9.48 -12.89
C ASN A 513 18.53 8.97 -13.74
N ALA A 514 17.37 9.60 -13.60
CA ALA A 514 16.11 9.27 -14.31
C ALA A 514 16.14 9.42 -15.85
N ASP A 515 17.31 9.72 -16.42
CA ASP A 515 17.61 9.72 -17.85
C ASP A 515 18.50 8.50 -18.25
N SER A 516 18.70 7.50 -17.38
CA SER A 516 19.59 6.33 -17.57
C SER A 516 18.89 4.97 -17.40
N TYR A 517 17.95 4.67 -18.30
CA TYR A 517 17.13 3.46 -18.26
C TYR A 517 16.98 2.75 -19.63
N PRO A 518 16.64 1.45 -19.66
CA PRO A 518 16.40 0.66 -20.87
C PRO A 518 15.51 1.31 -21.92
N GLY A 519 16.13 1.85 -22.99
CA GLY A 519 15.42 2.55 -24.06
C GLY A 519 15.07 4.02 -23.75
N ALA A 520 15.89 4.70 -22.94
CA ALA A 520 15.97 6.16 -22.89
C ALA A 520 16.45 6.74 -24.24
N SER A 521 16.88 8.00 -24.26
CA SER A 521 17.50 8.62 -25.42
C SER A 521 18.84 9.21 -25.03
N GLU A 522 19.90 8.78 -25.71
CA GLU A 522 21.29 9.17 -25.45
C GLU A 522 21.46 10.70 -25.34
N ILE A 523 22.05 11.10 -24.24
CA ILE A 523 22.43 12.47 -23.89
C ILE A 523 23.95 12.57 -24.07
N CYS A 524 24.43 13.70 -24.57
CA CYS A 524 25.85 13.91 -24.85
C CYS A 524 26.66 14.23 -23.56
N ASP A 525 26.64 13.34 -22.58
CA ASP A 525 27.23 13.54 -21.24
C ASP A 525 28.32 12.52 -20.85
N GLY A 526 28.55 11.48 -21.66
CA GLY A 526 29.52 10.41 -21.38
C GLY A 526 28.99 9.22 -20.59
N LEU A 527 27.66 9.10 -20.43
CA LEU A 527 26.98 7.96 -19.83
C LEU A 527 26.41 7.00 -20.89
N ASP A 528 25.87 5.88 -20.41
CA ASP A 528 25.10 4.88 -21.15
C ASP A 528 23.64 5.12 -20.74
N ASN A 529 22.89 5.92 -21.50
CA ASN A 529 21.55 6.35 -21.08
C ASN A 529 20.50 5.28 -21.37
N ASP A 530 20.56 4.61 -22.53
CA ASP A 530 19.60 3.55 -22.86
C ASP A 530 19.95 2.18 -22.26
N CYS A 531 21.02 2.11 -21.46
CA CYS A 531 21.60 0.93 -20.81
C CYS A 531 21.96 -0.22 -21.79
N ASN A 532 22.34 0.09 -23.04
CA ASN A 532 22.77 -0.93 -24.01
C ASN A 532 24.21 -1.42 -23.82
N GLY A 533 25.08 -0.61 -23.19
CA GLY A 533 26.48 -0.93 -22.91
C GLY A 533 27.54 -0.15 -23.71
N ASP A 534 27.14 0.70 -24.67
CA ASP A 534 28.01 1.56 -25.49
C ASP A 534 27.67 3.06 -25.29
N ALA A 535 28.35 3.72 -24.34
CA ALA A 535 28.12 5.13 -23.97
C ALA A 535 28.22 6.14 -25.15
N ASP A 536 27.33 7.13 -25.13
CA ASP A 536 27.05 8.12 -26.18
C ASP A 536 26.73 7.53 -27.59
N ASP A 537 26.52 6.22 -27.74
CA ASP A 537 26.25 5.47 -28.99
C ASP A 537 27.20 5.80 -30.18
N GLY A 538 28.38 6.35 -29.89
CA GLY A 538 29.36 6.82 -30.88
C GLY A 538 29.09 8.22 -31.49
N LEU A 539 28.32 9.08 -30.81
CA LEU A 539 28.10 10.47 -31.16
C LEU A 539 29.40 11.30 -31.19
N THR A 540 29.37 12.48 -31.84
CA THR A 540 30.55 13.35 -32.03
C THR A 540 30.31 14.74 -31.46
N PHE A 541 31.07 15.07 -30.42
CA PHE A 541 30.99 16.34 -29.69
C PHE A 541 31.54 17.52 -30.49
N THR A 542 30.76 18.60 -30.54
CA THR A 542 31.20 19.95 -30.91
C THR A 542 30.92 20.89 -29.73
N ILE A 543 31.89 21.74 -29.37
CA ILE A 543 31.70 22.77 -28.33
C ILE A 543 31.22 24.04 -29.01
N TYR A 544 30.16 24.62 -28.47
CA TYR A 544 29.69 25.96 -28.81
C TYR A 544 29.69 26.85 -27.55
N TYR A 545 29.83 28.15 -27.75
CA TYR A 545 29.92 29.18 -26.71
C TYR A 545 28.59 29.96 -26.67
N GLU A 546 28.16 30.40 -25.50
CA GLU A 546 26.92 31.18 -25.37
C GLU A 546 27.06 32.53 -26.11
N ASP A 547 25.95 33.01 -26.67
CA ASP A 547 25.79 34.28 -27.39
C ASP A 547 24.51 34.93 -26.82
N MET A 548 24.66 35.65 -25.70
CA MET A 548 23.51 36.05 -24.86
C MET A 548 22.83 37.33 -25.34
N ASP A 549 23.52 38.24 -26.02
CA ASP A 549 22.92 39.47 -26.58
C ASP A 549 22.60 39.39 -28.09
N GLY A 550 23.20 38.45 -28.83
CA GLY A 550 22.82 38.09 -30.20
C GLY A 550 23.62 38.77 -31.31
N ASP A 551 24.85 39.24 -31.05
CA ASP A 551 25.71 39.85 -32.09
C ASP A 551 26.42 38.83 -33.01
N GLY A 552 26.59 37.58 -32.55
CA GLY A 552 27.22 36.47 -33.27
C GLY A 552 28.66 36.13 -32.82
N PHE A 553 29.21 36.86 -31.86
CA PHE A 553 30.34 36.44 -31.04
C PHE A 553 29.82 35.71 -29.78
N GLY A 554 30.73 35.24 -28.92
CA GLY A 554 30.34 34.49 -27.73
C GLY A 554 31.50 34.30 -26.75
N THR A 555 31.16 34.09 -25.48
CA THR A 555 32.13 34.18 -24.38
C THR A 555 32.87 32.87 -24.09
N THR A 556 34.17 32.99 -23.79
CA THR A 556 34.96 31.88 -23.19
C THR A 556 34.42 31.38 -21.84
N THR A 557 33.56 32.15 -21.17
CA THR A 557 33.11 31.86 -19.79
C THR A 557 31.90 30.93 -19.70
N SER A 558 31.14 30.78 -20.80
CA SER A 558 29.97 29.91 -20.91
C SER A 558 30.05 29.12 -22.22
N GLN A 559 30.21 27.81 -22.10
CA GLN A 559 30.35 26.90 -23.23
C GLN A 559 29.65 25.57 -22.92
N ALA A 560 29.06 24.95 -23.93
CA ALA A 560 28.38 23.66 -23.80
C ALA A 560 28.73 22.71 -24.95
N PRO A 561 28.88 21.40 -24.68
CA PRO A 561 29.04 20.38 -25.70
C PRO A 561 27.68 20.00 -26.31
N PHE A 562 27.64 19.83 -27.63
CA PHE A 562 26.47 19.37 -28.36
C PHE A 562 26.86 18.36 -29.44
N CYS A 563 25.97 17.42 -29.76
CA CYS A 563 26.17 16.43 -30.83
C CYS A 563 25.61 16.88 -32.20
N THR A 564 25.30 18.17 -32.38
CA THR A 564 24.87 18.75 -33.66
C THR A 564 26.07 19.38 -34.39
N PRO A 565 26.14 19.28 -35.74
CA PRO A 565 27.20 19.90 -36.54
C PRO A 565 26.98 21.40 -36.81
N GLU A 566 25.80 21.92 -36.45
CA GLU A 566 25.44 23.34 -36.50
C GLU A 566 25.15 23.82 -35.06
N PRO A 567 25.46 25.09 -34.73
CA PRO A 567 25.23 25.63 -33.39
C PRO A 567 23.72 25.70 -33.05
N PRO A 568 23.34 25.36 -31.80
CA PRO A 568 22.01 25.65 -31.26
C PRO A 568 21.71 27.16 -31.18
N ALA A 569 20.44 27.52 -31.04
CA ALA A 569 20.05 28.93 -30.88
C ALA A 569 20.52 29.47 -29.50
N GLY A 570 21.14 30.65 -29.49
CA GLY A 570 21.80 31.24 -28.31
C GLY A 570 23.24 30.75 -28.10
N PHE A 571 23.82 30.09 -29.09
CA PHE A 571 25.21 29.62 -29.07
C PHE A 571 25.90 29.86 -30.42
N VAL A 572 27.22 30.05 -30.42
CA VAL A 572 28.06 30.22 -31.62
C VAL A 572 29.35 29.39 -31.58
N ALA A 573 30.05 29.31 -32.71
CA ALA A 573 31.26 28.50 -32.89
C ALA A 573 32.58 29.23 -32.61
N ASN A 574 32.53 30.49 -32.18
CA ASN A 574 33.69 31.30 -31.80
C ASN A 574 33.60 31.69 -30.32
N ASN A 575 34.71 32.13 -29.73
CA ASN A 575 34.81 32.44 -28.31
C ASN A 575 35.53 33.78 -28.06
N LEU A 576 35.24 34.76 -28.92
CA LEU A 576 36.02 36.00 -29.03
C LEU A 576 35.38 37.21 -28.34
N ASP A 577 34.24 37.02 -27.69
CA ASP A 577 33.55 38.09 -26.95
C ASP A 577 34.20 38.31 -25.57
N CYS A 578 34.44 39.58 -25.23
CA CYS A 578 34.94 40.01 -23.94
C CYS A 578 33.86 40.55 -22.98
N ASN A 579 32.65 40.86 -23.45
CA ASN A 579 31.47 41.20 -22.66
C ASN A 579 30.13 40.83 -23.37
N ASP A 580 29.73 39.55 -23.25
CA ASP A 580 28.51 38.84 -23.71
C ASP A 580 27.14 39.47 -23.32
N ASN A 581 27.12 40.71 -22.85
CA ASN A 581 25.96 41.42 -22.32
C ASN A 581 25.80 42.82 -22.96
N ASP A 582 26.67 43.21 -23.89
CA ASP A 582 26.58 44.46 -24.65
C ASP A 582 27.06 44.26 -26.10
N PRO A 583 26.14 44.24 -27.11
CA PRO A 583 26.44 43.95 -28.53
C PRO A 583 27.13 45.11 -29.26
N ASN A 584 27.96 45.85 -28.52
CA ASN A 584 28.82 46.94 -28.95
C ASN A 584 30.24 46.77 -28.37
N ILE A 585 30.56 45.61 -27.78
CA ILE A 585 31.87 45.30 -27.18
C ILE A 585 32.35 43.94 -27.74
N HIS A 586 32.80 43.94 -29.00
CA HIS A 586 33.16 42.72 -29.72
C HIS A 586 34.21 42.98 -30.84
N PRO A 587 34.90 41.94 -31.37
CA PRO A 587 36.07 42.08 -32.27
C PRO A 587 35.90 42.76 -33.64
N GLU A 588 34.75 43.34 -33.97
CA GLU A 588 34.55 44.13 -35.20
C GLU A 588 34.05 45.58 -34.93
N ILE A 589 34.11 46.03 -33.67
CA ILE A 589 33.82 47.41 -33.24
C ILE A 589 35.04 48.33 -33.44
N LEU A 590 34.84 49.65 -33.25
CA LEU A 590 35.87 50.69 -33.25
C LEU A 590 35.81 51.45 -31.92
N GLU A 591 36.98 51.74 -31.32
CA GLU A 591 37.09 52.40 -30.01
C GLU A 591 36.34 53.73 -29.90
N ALA A 592 35.68 53.88 -28.75
CA ALA A 592 35.19 55.14 -28.21
C ALA A 592 36.27 55.82 -27.33
N CYS A 593 35.95 57.02 -26.85
CA CYS A 593 36.77 57.79 -25.89
C CYS A 593 36.11 57.68 -24.51
N ASP A 594 36.04 56.45 -23.95
CA ASP A 594 35.24 56.12 -22.76
C ASP A 594 35.86 55.13 -21.74
N ASP A 595 37.17 54.86 -21.84
CA ASP A 595 37.96 54.00 -20.94
C ASP A 595 37.57 52.49 -20.98
N ILE A 596 36.98 52.01 -22.09
CA ILE A 596 36.58 50.61 -22.30
C ILE A 596 37.19 50.06 -23.61
N ASP A 597 37.83 48.88 -23.53
CA ASP A 597 38.22 48.05 -24.68
C ASP A 597 36.95 47.64 -25.45
N ASN A 598 36.58 48.35 -26.52
CA ASN A 598 35.35 48.05 -27.28
C ASN A 598 35.59 46.96 -28.34
N ASN A 599 36.82 46.82 -28.82
CA ASN A 599 37.18 45.86 -29.88
C ASN A 599 37.81 44.54 -29.38
N CYS A 600 37.92 44.35 -28.06
CA CYS A 600 38.43 43.15 -27.40
C CYS A 600 39.87 42.74 -27.78
N ASP A 601 40.74 43.64 -28.30
CA ASP A 601 42.15 43.30 -28.61
C ASP A 601 43.09 43.36 -27.39
N GLY A 602 42.62 43.93 -26.28
CA GLY A 602 43.38 44.10 -25.03
C GLY A 602 44.05 45.46 -24.86
N LEU A 603 43.75 46.42 -25.75
CA LEU A 603 44.03 47.85 -25.60
C LEU A 603 42.75 48.61 -25.19
N ILE A 604 42.85 49.93 -25.00
CA ILE A 604 41.74 50.81 -24.59
C ILE A 604 42.02 52.18 -25.23
N ASP A 605 41.00 52.80 -25.84
CA ASP A 605 41.03 54.17 -26.37
C ASP A 605 42.14 54.40 -27.44
N GLU A 606 42.65 53.36 -28.14
CA GLU A 606 43.75 53.51 -29.10
C GLU A 606 43.36 54.13 -30.46
N GLU A 607 44.38 54.51 -31.25
CA GLU A 607 44.30 55.34 -32.46
C GLU A 607 43.62 56.74 -32.29
N LEU A 608 43.09 57.06 -31.11
CA LEU A 608 42.52 58.37 -30.77
C LEU A 608 43.58 59.48 -30.61
N THR A 609 43.14 60.74 -30.80
CA THR A 609 44.02 61.93 -30.74
C THR A 609 43.77 62.73 -29.45
N PHE A 610 44.76 62.74 -28.57
CA PHE A 610 44.72 63.46 -27.29
C PHE A 610 45.21 64.91 -27.41
N ILE A 611 44.59 65.82 -26.67
CA ILE A 611 44.95 67.24 -26.54
C ILE A 611 45.32 67.52 -25.08
N SER A 612 46.43 68.23 -24.84
CA SER A 612 46.90 68.60 -23.51
C SER A 612 46.50 70.01 -23.11
N TYR A 613 46.06 70.15 -21.85
CA TYR A 613 45.85 71.40 -21.14
C TYR A 613 46.67 71.39 -19.85
N TYR A 614 46.86 72.57 -19.26
CA TYR A 614 47.73 72.82 -18.12
C TYR A 614 46.89 73.38 -16.97
N ALA A 615 47.21 73.05 -15.72
CA ALA A 615 46.45 73.56 -14.58
C ALA A 615 46.43 75.10 -14.54
N ASP A 616 45.42 75.66 -13.89
CA ASP A 616 45.24 77.09 -13.56
C ASP A 616 44.52 77.10 -12.19
N ALA A 617 45.23 76.64 -11.16
CA ALA A 617 44.61 76.26 -9.88
C ALA A 617 44.26 77.45 -8.98
N ASP A 618 44.88 78.61 -9.19
CA ASP A 618 44.56 79.88 -8.51
C ASP A 618 43.65 80.83 -9.31
N MET A 619 43.46 80.56 -10.61
CA MET A 619 42.52 81.23 -11.53
C MET A 619 42.95 82.63 -12.04
N ASP A 620 44.23 82.84 -12.31
CA ASP A 620 44.73 84.06 -12.98
C ASP A 620 44.70 84.00 -14.52
N GLY A 621 44.75 82.79 -15.10
CA GLY A 621 44.68 82.54 -16.55
C GLY A 621 46.01 82.15 -17.23
N PHE A 622 47.12 82.13 -16.51
CA PHE A 622 48.32 81.37 -16.88
C PHE A 622 48.20 79.91 -16.38
N GLY A 623 49.22 79.09 -16.61
CA GLY A 623 49.14 77.69 -16.18
C GLY A 623 50.45 76.91 -16.17
N SER A 624 50.50 75.89 -15.31
CA SER A 624 51.73 75.18 -14.96
C SER A 624 52.27 74.27 -16.07
N PRO A 625 53.55 74.37 -16.47
CA PRO A 625 54.20 73.34 -17.29
C PRO A 625 54.38 71.98 -16.58
N SER A 626 54.13 71.92 -15.26
CA SER A 626 54.35 70.73 -14.43
C SER A 626 53.10 69.90 -14.10
N ASP A 627 51.89 70.44 -14.26
CA ASP A 627 50.64 69.69 -14.08
C ASP A 627 49.82 69.75 -15.38
N THR A 628 49.67 68.58 -16.02
CA THR A 628 49.20 68.47 -17.40
C THR A 628 48.06 67.47 -17.51
N PHE A 629 46.87 67.92 -17.89
CA PHE A 629 45.73 67.05 -18.17
C PHE A 629 45.60 66.83 -19.68
N SER A 630 45.57 65.58 -20.14
CA SER A 630 45.42 65.25 -21.57
C SER A 630 44.20 64.38 -21.80
N THR A 631 43.41 64.66 -22.84
CA THR A 631 42.16 63.95 -23.14
C THR A 631 41.87 63.91 -24.65
N CYS A 632 41.19 62.87 -25.14
CA CYS A 632 40.61 62.81 -26.47
C CYS A 632 39.35 63.69 -26.63
N GLN A 633 38.79 64.21 -25.54
CA GLN A 633 37.64 65.13 -25.56
C GLN A 633 38.11 66.58 -25.68
N GLY A 634 37.94 67.18 -26.87
CA GLY A 634 38.47 68.52 -27.23
C GLY A 634 37.79 69.73 -26.56
N ILE A 635 37.61 69.70 -25.24
CA ILE A 635 37.02 70.75 -24.40
C ILE A 635 38.01 71.09 -23.29
N ILE A 636 38.23 72.38 -23.02
CA ILE A 636 39.12 72.82 -21.93
C ILE A 636 38.47 72.45 -20.57
N PRO A 637 39.14 71.70 -19.68
CA PRO A 637 38.64 71.43 -18.33
C PRO A 637 38.51 72.70 -17.49
N VAL A 638 37.65 72.68 -16.48
CA VAL A 638 37.50 73.81 -15.55
C VAL A 638 38.70 73.84 -14.59
N GLY A 639 39.39 74.97 -14.49
CA GLY A 639 40.65 75.11 -13.74
C GLY A 639 41.89 74.68 -14.54
N PHE A 640 41.80 74.71 -15.87
CA PHE A 640 42.90 74.42 -16.80
C PHE A 640 42.90 75.43 -17.95
N VAL A 641 44.08 75.72 -18.51
CA VAL A 641 44.29 76.62 -19.66
C VAL A 641 45.17 76.00 -20.76
N GLY A 642 45.26 76.68 -21.89
CA GLY A 642 46.05 76.27 -23.06
C GLY A 642 47.45 76.88 -23.16
N ASN A 643 48.06 77.29 -22.04
CA ASN A 643 49.41 77.86 -22.00
C ASN A 643 50.21 77.31 -20.81
N THR A 644 51.54 77.49 -20.82
CA THR A 644 52.50 76.84 -19.89
C THR A 644 53.39 77.86 -19.18
N LEU A 645 52.86 79.06 -18.89
CA LEU A 645 53.66 80.23 -18.56
C LEU A 645 53.73 80.55 -17.06
N ASP A 646 53.06 79.77 -16.22
CA ASP A 646 53.10 79.92 -14.76
C ASP A 646 54.33 79.21 -14.15
N CYS A 647 54.86 79.76 -13.05
CA CYS A 647 55.94 79.17 -12.26
C CYS A 647 55.57 78.78 -10.81
N ASP A 648 54.42 79.21 -10.26
CA ASP A 648 53.79 78.72 -9.02
C ASP A 648 52.25 78.87 -9.08
N ASP A 649 51.62 77.96 -9.82
CA ASP A 649 50.17 77.74 -10.11
C ASP A 649 49.22 77.75 -8.88
N SER A 650 49.78 77.90 -7.68
CA SER A 650 49.06 77.96 -6.41
C SER A 650 48.93 79.39 -5.84
N ASN A 651 49.40 80.40 -6.57
CA ASN A 651 49.59 81.77 -6.11
C ASN A 651 49.52 82.82 -7.24
N ALA A 652 48.29 83.31 -7.51
CA ALA A 652 47.86 84.29 -8.54
C ALA A 652 48.54 85.69 -8.56
N ALA A 653 49.74 85.79 -8.01
CA ALA A 653 50.62 86.96 -8.00
C ALA A 653 52.07 86.60 -8.43
N VAL A 654 52.32 85.35 -8.86
CA VAL A 654 53.61 84.81 -9.30
C VAL A 654 53.46 84.28 -10.73
N ASN A 655 53.42 85.19 -11.69
CA ASN A 655 53.12 84.93 -13.10
C ASN A 655 53.82 85.98 -13.99
N PRO A 656 53.87 85.84 -15.33
CA PRO A 656 54.63 86.75 -16.19
C PRO A 656 54.19 88.24 -16.23
N ASP A 657 53.02 88.59 -15.72
CA ASP A 657 52.55 89.98 -15.54
C ASP A 657 52.62 90.44 -14.06
N GLY A 658 53.15 89.59 -13.18
CA GLY A 658 53.41 89.86 -11.78
C GLY A 658 54.41 90.98 -11.56
N MET A 659 54.43 91.51 -10.34
CA MET A 659 55.29 92.64 -9.98
C MET A 659 56.08 92.28 -8.74
N GLU A 660 57.39 92.08 -8.90
CA GLU A 660 58.32 92.28 -7.80
C GLU A 660 57.97 93.60 -7.13
N GLY A 661 57.62 93.52 -5.85
CA GLY A 661 56.97 94.63 -5.17
C GLY A 661 57.95 95.76 -4.87
N ASN A 662 57.70 96.39 -3.73
CA ASN A 662 58.86 96.56 -2.87
C ASN A 662 59.13 95.12 -2.35
N GLY A 663 60.16 94.45 -2.92
CA GLY A 663 60.35 92.98 -2.99
C GLY A 663 60.74 92.20 -1.72
N PRO A 664 62.01 91.74 -1.58
CA PRO A 664 62.38 90.35 -1.26
C PRO A 664 61.49 89.50 -0.36
N ASP A 665 60.81 88.52 -0.97
CA ASP A 665 60.00 87.49 -0.32
C ASP A 665 60.51 86.05 -0.54
N GLY A 666 61.41 85.84 -1.51
CA GLY A 666 62.05 84.56 -1.83
C GLY A 666 61.59 83.92 -3.15
N LEU A 667 60.73 84.58 -3.93
CA LEU A 667 60.12 84.07 -5.16
C LEU A 667 60.58 84.83 -6.43
N ASP A 668 60.17 84.32 -7.59
CA ASP A 668 60.42 84.85 -8.93
C ASP A 668 59.08 85.39 -9.47
N ASN A 669 58.61 86.50 -8.89
CA ASN A 669 57.19 86.89 -8.96
C ASN A 669 56.72 87.33 -10.36
N ASP A 670 57.64 87.63 -11.29
CA ASP A 670 57.34 87.85 -12.72
C ASP A 670 57.80 86.67 -13.61
N CYS A 671 58.15 85.52 -13.01
CA CYS A 671 58.64 84.30 -13.64
C CYS A 671 59.77 84.51 -14.68
N ASN A 672 60.61 85.54 -14.52
CA ASN A 672 61.64 85.90 -15.50
C ASN A 672 62.92 85.04 -15.38
N GLY A 673 63.08 84.29 -14.29
CA GLY A 673 64.25 83.47 -13.99
C GLY A 673 65.18 84.09 -12.93
N LEU A 674 64.72 85.09 -12.17
CA LEU A 674 65.47 85.82 -11.15
C LEU A 674 64.60 85.96 -9.89
N ILE A 675 65.20 85.70 -8.73
CA ILE A 675 64.54 85.82 -7.42
C ILE A 675 65.02 87.09 -6.72
N ASP A 676 64.07 87.90 -6.23
CA ASP A 676 64.28 89.09 -5.38
C ASP A 676 65.30 90.13 -5.91
N ASP A 677 65.02 90.77 -7.06
CA ASP A 677 65.78 91.88 -7.68
C ASP A 677 65.80 93.21 -6.87
N PHE A 678 65.13 93.20 -5.70
CA PHE A 678 65.27 94.08 -4.52
C PHE A 678 64.54 95.43 -4.61
N LEU A 679 63.51 95.66 -3.78
CA LEU A 679 63.68 96.08 -2.37
C LEU A 679 62.38 95.99 -1.53
N ASP A 680 62.26 95.14 -0.49
CA ASP A 680 61.09 95.12 0.45
C ASP A 680 60.97 93.92 1.43
N THR A 681 61.90 92.95 1.38
CA THR A 681 62.53 92.32 2.57
C THR A 681 61.68 91.51 3.59
N ARG A 682 61.91 90.19 3.67
CA ARG A 682 61.97 89.37 4.92
C ARG A 682 63.02 88.25 4.78
N GLU A 683 64.05 88.11 5.63
CA GLU A 683 64.08 87.69 7.05
C GLU A 683 63.60 86.24 7.31
N ALA A 684 64.17 85.40 8.19
CA ALA A 684 65.48 85.30 8.91
C ALA A 684 65.47 83.92 9.67
N ALA A 685 66.51 83.24 10.19
CA ALA A 685 67.98 83.38 10.35
C ALA A 685 68.55 81.90 10.45
N LEU A 686 69.67 81.47 11.06
CA LEU A 686 70.78 82.05 11.85
C LEU A 686 72.02 81.11 11.75
N PRO A 687 73.23 81.59 11.40
CA PRO A 687 74.40 80.73 11.09
C PRO A 687 75.22 80.26 12.31
N ILE A 688 75.82 79.06 12.19
CA ILE A 688 76.71 78.42 13.18
C ILE A 688 77.95 77.85 12.47
N SER A 689 79.13 77.92 13.09
CA SER A 689 80.39 77.39 12.55
C SER A 689 81.11 76.46 13.53
N LEU A 690 81.71 75.40 12.99
CA LEU A 690 82.38 74.33 13.74
C LEU A 690 83.86 74.23 13.34
N PHE A 691 84.75 74.12 14.32
CA PHE A 691 86.20 74.00 14.12
C PHE A 691 86.77 72.84 14.94
N PRO A 692 86.90 71.63 14.36
CA PRO A 692 87.46 70.45 15.04
C PRO A 692 89.00 70.50 15.10
N ASN A 693 89.58 70.02 16.21
CA ASN A 693 91.02 69.79 16.35
C ASN A 693 91.33 68.32 16.69
N PRO A 694 91.72 67.49 15.70
CA PRO A 694 91.98 66.06 15.92
C PRO A 694 93.30 65.78 16.68
N VAL A 695 94.12 66.79 16.98
CA VAL A 695 95.35 66.60 17.79
C VAL A 695 95.05 66.60 19.29
N THR A 696 93.87 67.09 19.70
CA THR A 696 93.51 67.27 21.12
C THR A 696 92.12 66.76 21.50
N ASP A 697 91.39 66.10 20.59
CA ASP A 697 89.99 65.66 20.80
C ASP A 697 89.06 66.78 21.31
N GLN A 698 89.13 67.96 20.68
CA GLN A 698 88.27 69.10 21.04
C GLN A 698 87.62 69.76 19.82
N LEU A 699 86.37 70.17 19.99
CA LEU A 699 85.56 70.88 19.01
C LEU A 699 85.25 72.28 19.52
N VAL A 700 85.65 73.30 18.76
CA VAL A 700 85.28 74.70 19.04
C VAL A 700 84.04 75.05 18.25
N VAL A 701 82.98 75.48 18.94
CA VAL A 701 81.72 75.93 18.34
C VAL A 701 81.66 77.45 18.41
N LYS A 702 81.35 78.10 17.29
CA LYS A 702 81.19 79.56 17.19
C LYS A 702 79.81 79.95 16.67
N PHE A 703 79.30 81.02 17.24
CA PHE A 703 78.01 81.64 16.95
C PHE A 703 78.16 83.17 17.06
N GLY A 704 77.17 83.94 16.62
CA GLY A 704 77.10 85.37 16.89
C GLY A 704 77.05 85.66 18.41
N GLN A 705 77.30 86.91 18.82
CA GLN A 705 77.17 87.30 20.23
C GLN A 705 75.72 87.09 20.69
N LEU A 706 75.51 86.17 21.63
CA LEU A 706 74.17 85.73 22.01
C LEU A 706 73.44 86.77 22.84
N THR A 707 72.19 87.05 22.50
CA THR A 707 71.26 87.87 23.31
C THR A 707 70.55 87.06 24.40
N LYS A 708 70.43 85.73 24.21
CA LYS A 708 69.74 84.78 25.09
C LYS A 708 70.55 83.47 25.24
N PRO A 709 70.26 82.62 26.23
CA PRO A 709 70.89 81.30 26.35
C PRO A 709 70.59 80.40 25.14
N LEU A 710 71.46 79.40 24.93
CA LEU A 710 71.19 78.27 24.05
C LEU A 710 71.69 76.96 24.66
N SER A 711 71.19 75.84 24.14
CA SER A 711 71.71 74.51 24.45
C SER A 711 72.30 73.88 23.20
N ILE A 712 73.45 73.22 23.37
CA ILE A 712 74.08 72.35 22.38
C ILE A 712 73.92 70.90 22.85
N GLN A 713 73.55 70.00 21.96
CA GLN A 713 73.40 68.56 22.23
C GLN A 713 74.16 67.73 21.20
N ILE A 714 74.82 66.66 21.65
CA ILE A 714 75.48 65.65 20.82
C ILE A 714 74.71 64.34 20.96
N ILE A 715 74.20 63.84 19.84
CA ILE A 715 73.31 62.67 19.77
C ILE A 715 73.93 61.62 18.83
N ASP A 716 73.85 60.34 19.17
CA ASP A 716 74.26 59.24 18.28
C ASP A 716 73.24 58.95 17.18
N MET A 717 73.62 58.14 16.19
CA MET A 717 72.74 57.76 15.07
C MET A 717 71.56 56.84 15.47
N ARG A 718 71.42 56.49 16.76
CA ARG A 718 70.28 55.75 17.33
C ARG A 718 69.35 56.67 18.13
N GLY A 719 69.64 57.97 18.20
CA GLY A 719 68.88 58.97 18.96
C GLY A 719 69.29 59.10 20.43
N GLN A 720 70.36 58.44 20.88
CA GLN A 720 70.82 58.54 22.26
C GLN A 720 71.65 59.81 22.48
N LEU A 721 71.21 60.68 23.39
CA LEU A 721 71.97 61.84 23.85
C LEU A 721 73.25 61.37 24.58
N LEU A 722 74.41 61.85 24.12
CA LEU A 722 75.72 61.53 24.69
C LEU A 722 76.26 62.66 25.56
N GLN A 723 76.03 63.91 25.16
CA GLN A 723 76.52 65.10 25.86
C GLN A 723 75.62 66.30 25.58
N SER A 724 75.46 67.20 26.55
CA SER A 724 74.84 68.51 26.35
C SER A 724 75.66 69.61 27.03
N VAL A 725 75.69 70.79 26.42
CA VAL A 725 76.42 71.97 26.88
C VAL A 725 75.48 73.16 26.79
N LEU A 726 75.07 73.68 27.95
CA LEU A 726 74.33 74.94 28.03
C LEU A 726 75.31 76.12 27.86
N VAL A 727 74.91 77.14 27.11
CA VAL A 727 75.74 78.31 26.81
C VAL A 727 74.96 79.58 27.14
N ALA A 728 75.57 80.47 27.92
CA ALA A 728 74.91 81.66 28.45
C ALA A 728 74.86 82.83 27.44
N ALA A 729 73.88 83.72 27.62
CA ALA A 729 73.83 85.00 26.92
C ALA A 729 75.14 85.81 27.08
N ASN A 730 75.46 86.62 26.07
CA ASN A 730 76.71 87.36 25.88
C ASN A 730 78.00 86.51 25.73
N THR A 731 77.88 85.20 25.54
CA THR A 731 78.99 84.40 24.98
C THR A 731 78.95 84.40 23.44
N SER A 732 80.08 84.07 22.80
CA SER A 732 80.25 84.01 21.34
C SER A 732 80.98 82.74 20.85
N GLN A 733 81.48 81.91 21.77
CA GLN A 733 82.05 80.60 21.49
C GLN A 733 81.97 79.69 22.71
N THR A 734 82.00 78.38 22.49
CA THR A 734 82.24 77.38 23.53
C THR A 734 83.17 76.27 23.00
N ILE A 735 83.75 75.50 23.91
CA ILE A 735 84.67 74.39 23.60
C ILE A 735 84.06 73.12 24.19
N ILE A 736 83.96 72.08 23.37
CA ILE A 736 83.43 70.77 23.74
C ILE A 736 84.57 69.75 23.66
N ASP A 737 84.71 68.93 24.70
CA ASP A 737 85.75 67.91 24.82
C ASP A 737 85.20 66.53 24.45
N PHE A 738 85.82 65.88 23.46
CA PHE A 738 85.32 64.64 22.84
C PHE A 738 86.03 63.37 23.34
N ARG A 739 86.97 63.48 24.29
CA ARG A 739 87.82 62.34 24.73
C ARG A 739 87.07 61.17 25.36
N THR A 740 85.86 61.40 25.87
CA THR A 740 85.00 60.34 26.44
C THR A 740 83.96 59.81 25.46
N ILE A 741 83.88 60.37 24.24
CA ILE A 741 82.97 59.91 23.18
C ILE A 741 83.75 58.92 22.28
N PRO A 742 83.17 57.75 21.95
CA PRO A 742 83.75 56.81 20.98
C PRO A 742 83.93 57.43 19.59
N ASP A 743 84.60 56.69 18.71
CA ASP A 743 84.77 57.10 17.32
C ASP A 743 83.53 56.67 16.51
N GLY A 744 83.04 57.53 15.62
CA GLY A 744 81.72 57.37 15.01
C GLY A 744 81.11 58.66 14.46
N VAL A 745 79.85 58.55 14.03
CA VAL A 745 79.05 59.65 13.46
C VAL A 745 78.04 60.14 14.49
N TYR A 746 77.92 61.46 14.63
CA TYR A 746 77.07 62.13 15.60
C TYR A 746 76.32 63.31 14.97
N CYS A 747 75.20 63.70 15.56
CA CYS A 747 74.51 64.95 15.23
C CYS A 747 74.69 65.96 16.36
N LEU A 748 75.11 67.18 16.01
CA LEU A 748 75.19 68.33 16.90
C LEU A 748 73.98 69.23 16.63
N VAL A 749 73.12 69.40 17.64
CA VAL A 749 71.89 70.21 17.56
C VAL A 749 72.02 71.42 18.46
N VAL A 750 71.60 72.58 17.98
CA VAL A 750 71.59 73.85 18.72
C VAL A 750 70.18 74.42 18.79
N ILE A 751 69.74 74.76 20.01
CA ILE A 751 68.38 75.22 20.32
C ILE A 751 68.47 76.53 21.12
N ILE A 752 67.76 77.57 20.65
CA ILE A 752 67.63 78.88 21.32
C ILE A 752 66.29 78.93 22.08
N GLU A 753 66.26 79.56 23.26
CA GLU A 753 65.08 79.56 24.17
C GLU A 753 63.79 80.19 23.61
N ASP A 754 63.82 80.85 22.45
CA ASP A 754 62.64 81.44 21.79
C ASP A 754 61.83 80.46 20.92
N GLY A 755 62.19 79.17 20.93
CA GLY A 755 61.29 78.06 20.54
C GLY A 755 61.13 77.77 19.04
N LEU A 756 61.56 78.65 18.13
CA LEU A 756 61.40 78.49 16.67
C LEU A 756 62.72 78.41 15.86
N SER A 757 63.89 78.46 16.51
CA SER A 757 65.19 78.38 15.84
C SER A 757 65.99 77.15 16.30
N ILE A 758 66.01 76.09 15.47
CA ILE A 758 66.83 74.89 15.67
C ILE A 758 67.81 74.77 14.49
N ASN A 759 69.10 74.61 14.78
CA ASN A 759 70.14 74.42 13.75
C ASN A 759 70.95 73.15 14.05
N ALA A 760 71.03 72.24 13.08
CA ALA A 760 71.66 70.93 13.22
C ALA A 760 72.82 70.74 12.23
N ARG A 761 73.88 70.05 12.68
CA ARG A 761 75.08 69.74 11.90
C ARG A 761 75.61 68.35 12.24
N ARG A 762 75.87 67.53 11.21
CA ARG A 762 76.54 66.23 11.34
C ARG A 762 78.03 66.44 11.69
N VAL A 763 78.54 65.64 12.62
CA VAL A 763 79.93 65.60 13.07
C VAL A 763 80.43 64.16 12.99
N VAL A 764 81.73 63.95 12.79
CA VAL A 764 82.37 62.63 12.78
C VAL A 764 83.64 62.69 13.62
N LYS A 765 83.85 61.67 14.45
CA LYS A 765 85.13 61.37 15.12
C LYS A 765 85.71 60.09 14.49
N ILE A 766 87.02 60.06 14.25
CA ILE A 766 87.76 59.05 13.48
C ILE A 766 89.05 58.71 14.23
#